data_AF-A0A4Q5GHJ0-F1
#
_entry.id   AF-A0A4Q5GHJ0-F1
#
_cell.length_a   1.000
_cell.length_b   1.000
_cell.length_c   1.000
_cell.angle_alpha   90.00
_cell.angle_beta   90.00
_cell.angle_gamma   90.00
#
_symmetry.space_group_name_H-M   'P 1'
#
loop_
_entity.id
_entity.type
_entity.pdbx_description
1 polymer ?
#
loop_
_entity_poly.entity_id
_entity_poly.type
_entity_poly.pdbx_seq_one_letter_code
_entity_poly.pdbx_strand_id
1 'polypeptide(L)'
;MELKIYNQQGVFKTAVSPSDSDRHVKEVMNDNILNLSFTLYEYVELGVNDYVDFEGERFTLLEDYKPEQKSTVEYAYSCKFYGIESELKKAKVLKMVDGDDELSFSYDATAAEHLQLICDNINRIKGTKNWVIGEVVSSANVNIEYDKIFCFDALSEIAKNFNTEWWIEGTTINLSRCEHGTPVSLGYGKGLLRLSRVENDTVPFFTRLYPLGSTRNIVASDYGHRRLQLPGGVRYVERNIHLGIVEQAEEEAFAYIFPKRIGTVTGVRTEEATGEDGNAFTIYYFTDEGLNFDPNTYEIEGLVKQVSFQGGELNGRDFEVNFNSETKEFEIITQFPYENQQLPGGLLIPKPGDEYILWNIRMPKEYYPLAEKEFEEAVQKHIESISIDTSVYKAPTDYIYLDENHIDLKLGRRVLLENEIYFPTGTHESRVTKISRRVNNTTDMDIECTYAVDYGRINQIESNIVDIQAAYKEQLNKDVLTVLKSWDSIDPTEYNVLSAVRTIRTIANSLSKLEKETADKYLRKDIPDTAKELETFLKGIKVIGEALVESLTVEKDSTFKGLLSSEVFTSGFPGGTGWALFWKEVLNAAGVKEKKAVMELDEMTVRGVMRVYEFVISQLMGENGTRLTTDMMRVDHIDAGTKTIYLDTEKGVLYNPFRPGDILMVQRFSVDGIIKQYELQVVTAKVGDTSKGEERLDSITYKNFVGDEGSVVFRDVLTRVDSATNSDRKGVIKQTSVEEGSPYLDVLYGMKTDPDNAVRLRLGRLAGIITYWWGQLQGYGLYSNNAYLLGDFRLRTGEDVRTKFEIMEGMLQSAMQSVVNTMTEEDNFLKNASFQDDMAYWERESDMALFDIGGQLLDLGVNFYSEKNKVADIDSFDGRFMLRIKRSHIRQLNADITKPEDGSVIFLTLKYHCAEEGILTAGFSGSAPYVEQVIPAGEGFDILEISGVWNGTGDFLLKFTGDLYIEQLTLTNHPLEDYKKEVSTKFEQTAEHILAVAEEVNKIDHTIKTAGWITTADGNKLWATITEVDSLGNRVTTHESSFHVTAQQINAIVSRIDKAEDDLGIIDHTIKTAGWITTADGNKLWATIDRV
;
A
#
# COMPACT_ATOMS: atom_id res chain seq x y z
N MET A 1 -8.32 7.11 -30.31
CA MET A 1 -7.84 8.50 -30.18
C MET A 1 -6.32 8.46 -30.14
N GLU A 2 -5.61 9.46 -30.67
CA GLU A 2 -4.14 9.53 -30.58
C GLU A 2 -3.76 10.79 -29.79
N LEU A 3 -2.95 10.62 -28.74
CA LEU A 3 -2.43 11.71 -27.92
C LEU A 3 -0.96 11.96 -28.25
N LYS A 4 -0.55 13.23 -28.27
CA LYS A 4 0.83 13.65 -28.58
C LYS A 4 1.51 14.15 -27.32
N ILE A 5 2.67 13.57 -27.00
CA ILE A 5 3.50 13.98 -25.89
C ILE A 5 4.60 14.90 -26.40
N TYR A 6 4.76 16.03 -25.73
CA TYR A 6 5.76 17.05 -26.04
C TYR A 6 6.71 17.23 -24.86
N ASN A 7 7.92 17.69 -25.12
CA ASN A 7 8.81 18.13 -24.06
C ASN A 7 8.43 19.53 -23.55
N GLN A 8 9.05 19.98 -22.46
CA GLN A 8 8.83 21.31 -21.89
C GLN A 8 9.06 22.49 -22.87
N GLN A 9 9.81 22.29 -23.95
CA GLN A 9 10.08 23.29 -24.99
C GLN A 9 9.06 23.24 -26.14
N GLY A 10 8.07 22.34 -26.07
CA GLY A 10 7.07 22.14 -27.12
C GLY A 10 7.55 21.30 -28.30
N VAL A 11 8.66 20.58 -28.16
CA VAL A 11 9.14 19.64 -29.18
C VAL A 11 8.41 18.32 -29.02
N PHE A 12 7.85 17.82 -30.12
CA PHE A 12 7.18 16.53 -30.17
C PHE A 12 8.14 15.38 -29.83
N LYS A 13 7.73 14.50 -28.89
CA LYS A 13 8.51 13.32 -28.50
C LYS A 13 7.93 12.05 -29.11
N THR A 14 6.65 11.78 -28.86
CA THR A 14 5.99 10.56 -29.32
C THR A 14 4.47 10.74 -29.38
N ALA A 15 3.81 9.88 -30.16
CA ALA A 15 2.36 9.76 -30.21
C ALA A 15 1.95 8.43 -29.60
N VAL A 16 0.93 8.46 -28.74
CA VAL A 16 0.49 7.31 -27.97
C VAL A 16 -1.01 7.11 -28.17
N SER A 17 -1.41 5.85 -28.26
CA SER A 17 -2.82 5.47 -28.25
C SER A 17 -3.19 5.07 -26.83
N PRO A 18 -4.11 5.78 -26.16
CA PRO A 18 -4.56 5.42 -24.82
C PRO A 18 -5.18 4.02 -24.79
N SER A 19 -4.98 3.31 -23.69
CA SER A 19 -5.67 2.04 -23.45
C SER A 19 -7.15 2.27 -23.10
N ASP A 20 -7.98 1.24 -23.26
CA ASP A 20 -9.41 1.31 -22.87
C ASP A 20 -9.62 1.43 -21.36
N SER A 21 -8.57 1.19 -20.57
CA SER A 21 -8.55 1.39 -19.12
C SER A 21 -8.01 2.76 -18.70
N ASP A 22 -7.50 3.57 -19.63
CA ASP A 22 -6.95 4.90 -19.30
C ASP A 22 -8.05 5.87 -18.88
N ARG A 23 -7.79 6.64 -17.83
CA ARG A 23 -8.77 7.51 -17.18
C ARG A 23 -8.25 8.91 -16.96
N HIS A 24 -9.11 9.89 -17.24
CA HIS A 24 -8.99 11.26 -16.76
C HIS A 24 -9.88 11.45 -15.53
N VAL A 25 -9.27 11.80 -14.40
CA VAL A 25 -9.94 11.96 -13.11
C VAL A 25 -9.82 13.41 -12.65
N LYS A 26 -10.96 14.06 -12.40
CA LYS A 26 -11.04 15.44 -11.91
C LYS A 26 -11.98 15.49 -10.72
N GLU A 27 -11.58 16.16 -9.64
CA GLU A 27 -12.31 16.20 -8.37
C GLU A 27 -12.24 17.61 -7.75
N VAL A 28 -13.31 18.03 -7.08
CA VAL A 28 -13.36 19.32 -6.36
C VAL A 28 -12.33 19.28 -5.22
N MET A 29 -11.60 20.39 -5.02
CA MET A 29 -10.53 20.51 -4.02
C MET A 29 -9.40 19.47 -4.12
N ASN A 30 -9.17 18.91 -5.30
CA ASN A 30 -8.14 17.89 -5.50
C ASN A 30 -7.46 18.02 -6.87
N ASP A 31 -6.51 17.13 -7.16
CA ASP A 31 -5.78 17.08 -8.42
C ASP A 31 -6.66 16.70 -9.61
N ASN A 32 -6.22 17.15 -10.78
CA ASN A 32 -6.75 16.78 -12.08
C ASN A 32 -5.73 15.87 -12.79
N ILE A 33 -6.00 14.58 -12.90
CA ILE A 33 -5.01 13.57 -13.26
C ILE A 33 -5.40 12.83 -14.54
N LEU A 34 -4.48 12.74 -15.49
CA LEU A 34 -4.60 11.92 -16.69
C LEU A 34 -3.68 10.70 -16.58
N ASN A 35 -4.26 9.51 -16.42
CA ASN A 35 -3.54 8.24 -16.32
C ASN A 35 -3.49 7.59 -17.70
N LEU A 36 -2.27 7.38 -18.22
CA LEU A 36 -2.02 6.82 -19.55
C LEU A 36 -1.16 5.56 -19.47
N SER A 37 -1.61 4.49 -20.12
CA SER A 37 -0.88 3.23 -20.22
C SER A 37 -0.70 2.83 -21.67
N PHE A 38 0.54 2.67 -22.12
CA PHE A 38 0.87 2.37 -23.52
C PHE A 38 2.21 1.64 -23.65
N THR A 39 2.45 1.05 -24.82
CA THR A 39 3.69 0.33 -25.14
C THR A 39 4.36 0.99 -26.34
N LEU A 40 5.67 1.21 -26.23
CA LEU A 40 6.50 1.70 -27.34
C LEU A 40 7.58 0.67 -27.69
N TYR A 41 7.92 0.62 -28.98
CA TYR A 41 8.94 -0.31 -29.50
C TYR A 41 10.35 0.31 -29.58
N GLU A 42 10.47 1.55 -29.13
CA GLU A 42 11.73 2.27 -28.97
C GLU A 42 11.69 2.99 -27.62
N TYR A 43 12.84 3.08 -26.95
CA TYR A 43 12.95 3.79 -25.68
C TYR A 43 12.74 5.29 -25.90
N VAL A 44 11.67 5.84 -25.32
CA VAL A 44 11.41 7.28 -25.24
C VAL A 44 11.52 7.71 -23.79
N GLU A 45 12.54 8.51 -23.49
CA GLU A 45 12.70 9.14 -22.18
C GLU A 45 11.55 10.13 -21.95
N LEU A 46 10.92 10.10 -20.77
CA LEU A 46 9.90 11.07 -20.37
C LEU A 46 10.40 11.79 -19.10
N GLY A 47 10.57 13.11 -19.20
CA GLY A 47 11.18 13.90 -18.13
C GLY A 47 10.20 14.87 -17.47
N VAL A 48 10.65 15.49 -16.38
CA VAL A 48 9.91 16.56 -15.69
C VAL A 48 9.49 17.67 -16.67
N ASN A 49 8.24 18.10 -16.55
CA ASN A 49 7.56 19.11 -17.40
C ASN A 49 7.27 18.70 -18.85
N ASP A 50 7.53 17.46 -19.26
CA ASP A 50 6.92 16.93 -20.48
C ASP A 50 5.39 16.93 -20.33
N TYR A 51 4.65 17.16 -21.41
CA TYR A 51 3.22 17.40 -21.34
C TYR A 51 2.42 16.77 -22.48
N VAL A 52 1.13 16.61 -22.22
CA VAL A 52 0.10 16.16 -23.16
C VAL A 52 -1.11 17.07 -23.02
N ASP A 53 -1.72 17.45 -24.14
CA ASP A 53 -2.95 18.24 -24.17
C ASP A 53 -4.15 17.29 -24.42
N PHE A 54 -5.18 17.36 -23.56
CA PHE A 54 -6.38 16.52 -23.61
C PHE A 54 -7.62 17.34 -23.24
N GLU A 55 -8.69 17.26 -24.06
CA GLU A 55 -9.94 18.01 -23.86
C GLU A 55 -9.76 19.54 -23.65
N GLY A 56 -8.71 20.12 -24.26
CA GLY A 56 -8.39 21.55 -24.13
C GLY A 56 -7.63 21.93 -22.86
N GLU A 57 -7.30 20.97 -22.00
CA GLU A 57 -6.47 21.14 -20.80
C GLU A 57 -5.08 20.53 -21.01
N ARG A 58 -4.07 21.09 -20.33
CA ARG A 58 -2.68 20.61 -20.37
C ARG A 58 -2.35 19.81 -19.13
N PHE A 59 -1.80 18.61 -19.32
CA PHE A 59 -1.33 17.74 -18.27
C PHE A 59 0.19 17.54 -18.38
N THR A 60 0.91 17.69 -17.28
CA THR A 60 2.38 17.71 -17.20
C THR A 60 2.93 16.62 -16.29
N LEU A 61 4.12 16.10 -16.57
CA LEU A 61 4.85 15.23 -15.65
C LEU A 61 5.54 16.07 -14.57
N LEU A 62 5.39 15.65 -13.32
CA LEU A 62 6.03 16.31 -12.17
C LEU A 62 7.38 15.68 -11.80
N GLU A 63 7.61 14.44 -12.22
CA GLU A 63 8.79 13.64 -11.92
C GLU A 63 9.30 12.95 -13.20
N ASP A 64 10.58 12.57 -13.21
CA ASP A 64 11.16 11.79 -14.31
C ASP A 64 10.55 10.38 -14.33
N TYR A 65 10.10 9.93 -15.50
CA TYR A 65 9.44 8.64 -15.65
C TYR A 65 10.30 7.64 -16.43
N LYS A 66 10.55 6.48 -15.83
CA LYS A 66 11.26 5.36 -16.47
C LYS A 66 10.31 4.20 -16.75
N PRO A 67 10.15 3.78 -18.03
CA PRO A 67 9.29 2.65 -18.39
C PRO A 67 9.88 1.30 -17.99
N GLU A 68 9.02 0.28 -17.89
CA GLU A 68 9.41 -1.11 -17.71
C GLU A 68 9.91 -1.69 -19.06
N GLN A 69 11.14 -2.22 -19.09
CA GLN A 69 11.68 -2.87 -20.29
C GLN A 69 11.28 -4.35 -20.33
N LYS A 70 10.37 -4.71 -21.25
CA LYS A 70 9.92 -6.11 -21.43
C LYS A 70 10.83 -6.93 -22.33
N SER A 71 11.50 -6.28 -23.29
CA SER A 71 12.48 -6.94 -24.18
C SER A 71 13.53 -5.95 -24.69
N THR A 72 14.39 -6.36 -25.63
CA THR A 72 15.35 -5.45 -26.28
C THR A 72 14.69 -4.37 -27.14
N VAL A 73 13.40 -4.51 -27.45
CA VAL A 73 12.65 -3.62 -28.36
C VAL A 73 11.24 -3.29 -27.86
N GLU A 74 10.93 -3.54 -26.59
CA GLU A 74 9.57 -3.32 -26.05
C GLU A 74 9.62 -2.70 -24.65
N TYR A 75 8.96 -1.55 -24.50
CA TYR A 75 8.90 -0.76 -23.28
C TYR A 75 7.45 -0.45 -22.90
N ALA A 76 7.05 -0.79 -21.69
CA ALA A 76 5.72 -0.55 -21.15
C ALA A 76 5.71 0.70 -20.26
N TYR A 77 4.76 1.60 -20.54
CA TYR A 77 4.56 2.87 -19.84
C TYR A 77 3.22 2.84 -19.10
N SER A 78 3.22 3.38 -17.89
CA SER A 78 2.07 3.62 -17.01
C SER A 78 2.31 4.95 -16.30
N CYS A 79 1.98 6.05 -16.98
CA CYS A 79 2.32 7.41 -16.57
C CYS A 79 1.12 8.14 -15.96
N LYS A 80 1.39 9.02 -14.98
CA LYS A 80 0.40 9.96 -14.43
C LYS A 80 0.79 11.38 -14.81
N PHE A 81 0.00 12.01 -15.68
CA PHE A 81 0.17 13.43 -16.00
C PHE A 81 -0.79 14.27 -15.16
N TYR A 82 -0.30 15.41 -14.67
CA TYR A 82 -0.98 16.26 -13.71
C TYR A 82 -1.42 17.57 -14.35
N GLY A 83 -2.65 17.98 -14.08
CA GLY A 83 -3.25 19.23 -14.55
C GLY A 83 -2.66 20.46 -13.86
N ILE A 84 -3.30 21.61 -14.10
CA ILE A 84 -2.81 22.90 -13.63
C ILE A 84 -2.87 23.01 -12.09
N GLU A 85 -3.79 22.29 -11.46
CA GLU A 85 -4.00 22.23 -10.01
C GLU A 85 -2.72 21.75 -9.30
N SER A 86 -2.08 20.69 -9.79
CA SER A 86 -0.88 20.14 -9.16
C SER A 86 0.37 21.00 -9.37
N GLU A 87 0.35 21.97 -10.29
CA GLU A 87 1.45 22.92 -10.44
C GLU A 87 1.59 23.83 -9.21
N LEU A 88 0.51 24.05 -8.46
CA LEU A 88 0.52 24.84 -7.23
C LEU A 88 1.36 24.19 -6.13
N LYS A 89 1.60 22.88 -6.20
CA LYS A 89 2.51 22.14 -5.30
C LYS A 89 3.98 22.54 -5.46
N LYS A 90 4.32 23.31 -6.51
CA LYS A 90 5.68 23.85 -6.73
C LYS A 90 5.89 25.21 -6.05
N ALA A 91 4.85 25.88 -5.54
CA ALA A 91 4.92 27.23 -5.01
C ALA A 91 4.61 27.26 -3.51
N LYS A 92 5.52 27.80 -2.70
CA LYS A 92 5.26 28.07 -1.26
C LYS A 92 4.59 29.42 -1.06
N VAL A 93 3.74 29.48 -0.04
CA VAL A 93 3.12 30.74 0.41
C VAL A 93 4.16 31.57 1.15
N LEU A 94 4.33 32.81 0.71
CA LEU A 94 5.24 33.80 1.31
C LEU A 94 4.49 35.11 1.46
N LYS A 95 4.68 35.78 2.58
CA LYS A 95 4.22 37.15 2.77
C LYS A 95 5.33 38.09 2.31
N MET A 96 5.12 38.75 1.17
CA MET A 96 6.08 39.72 0.65
C MET A 96 5.85 41.05 1.35
N VAL A 97 6.76 41.42 2.26
CA VAL A 97 6.85 42.76 2.84
C VAL A 97 8.19 43.35 2.43
N ASP A 98 8.24 44.63 2.06
CA ASP A 98 9.42 45.27 1.46
C ASP A 98 10.76 44.89 2.15
N GLY A 99 11.47 43.92 1.55
CA GLY A 99 12.82 43.51 1.95
C GLY A 99 12.93 42.27 2.86
N ASP A 100 11.83 41.65 3.30
CA ASP A 100 11.87 40.39 4.07
C ASP A 100 10.74 39.43 3.66
N ASP A 101 11.13 38.22 3.24
CA ASP A 101 10.24 37.18 2.73
C ASP A 101 9.96 36.16 3.85
N GLU A 102 8.82 36.26 4.53
CA GLU A 102 8.45 35.35 5.62
C GLU A 102 7.67 34.13 5.10
N LEU A 103 8.17 32.93 5.43
CA LEU A 103 7.53 31.63 5.16
C LEU A 103 6.59 31.17 6.27
N SER A 104 6.67 31.81 7.44
CA SER A 104 5.96 31.44 8.65
C SER A 104 5.34 32.71 9.24
N PHE A 105 4.04 32.92 9.05
CA PHE A 105 3.36 34.13 9.47
C PHE A 105 1.88 33.88 9.73
N SER A 106 1.29 34.72 10.57
CA SER A 106 -0.16 34.81 10.75
C SER A 106 -0.71 35.92 9.85
N TYR A 107 -1.85 35.66 9.22
CA TYR A 107 -2.52 36.62 8.35
C TYR A 107 -4.01 36.68 8.66
N ASP A 108 -4.44 37.81 9.20
CA ASP A 108 -5.84 38.11 9.50
C ASP A 108 -6.44 38.95 8.37
N ALA A 109 -7.24 38.32 7.52
CA ALA A 109 -7.73 38.92 6.30
C ALA A 109 -9.04 38.27 5.82
N THR A 110 -9.73 38.92 4.88
CA THR A 110 -10.93 38.36 4.24
C THR A 110 -10.58 37.17 3.34
N ALA A 111 -11.57 36.33 3.00
CA ALA A 111 -11.39 35.20 2.09
C ALA A 111 -10.80 35.62 0.73
N ALA A 112 -11.17 36.81 0.23
CA ALA A 112 -10.65 37.34 -1.03
C ALA A 112 -9.17 37.73 -0.94
N GLU A 113 -8.75 38.31 0.19
CA GLU A 113 -7.35 38.71 0.42
C GLU A 113 -6.44 37.50 0.63
N HIS A 114 -6.91 36.49 1.38
CA HIS A 114 -6.21 35.20 1.48
C HIS A 114 -6.02 34.54 0.10
N LEU A 115 -7.08 34.52 -0.72
CA LEU A 115 -6.98 33.95 -2.07
C LEU A 115 -6.06 34.77 -3.00
N GLN A 116 -6.06 36.08 -2.83
CA GLN A 116 -5.16 36.98 -3.56
C GLN A 116 -3.69 36.72 -3.21
N LEU A 117 -3.38 36.49 -1.93
CA LEU A 117 -2.04 36.11 -1.48
C LEU A 117 -1.55 34.83 -2.17
N ILE A 118 -2.42 33.84 -2.36
CA ILE A 118 -2.10 32.62 -3.10
C ILE A 118 -1.84 32.91 -4.58
N CYS A 119 -2.72 33.69 -5.23
CA CYS A 119 -2.54 34.08 -6.63
C CYS A 119 -1.22 34.81 -6.86
N ASP A 120 -0.84 35.72 -5.96
CA ASP A 120 0.40 36.50 -6.04
C ASP A 120 1.64 35.60 -5.91
N ASN A 121 1.61 34.62 -5.00
CA ASN A 121 2.68 33.65 -4.83
C ASN A 121 2.85 32.73 -6.04
N ILE A 122 1.76 32.29 -6.67
CA ILE A 122 1.80 31.49 -7.90
C ILE A 122 2.34 32.33 -9.06
N ASN A 123 1.82 33.56 -9.23
CA ASN A 123 2.26 34.50 -10.25
C ASN A 123 3.76 34.81 -10.15
N ARG A 124 4.30 34.95 -8.92
CA ARG A 124 5.75 35.10 -8.68
C ARG A 124 6.55 33.94 -9.26
N ILE A 125 6.22 32.71 -8.87
CA ILE A 125 6.98 31.52 -9.28
C ILE A 125 6.88 31.30 -10.79
N LYS A 126 5.72 31.58 -11.38
CA LYS A 126 5.49 31.44 -12.83
C LYS A 126 6.07 32.61 -13.64
N GLY A 127 6.40 33.74 -13.01
CA GLY A 127 6.80 34.96 -13.71
C GLY A 127 5.69 35.55 -14.59
N THR A 128 4.42 35.31 -14.25
CA THR A 128 3.24 35.78 -15.00
C THR A 128 2.31 36.58 -14.11
N LYS A 129 1.24 37.17 -14.68
CA LYS A 129 0.13 37.79 -13.93
C LYS A 129 -1.22 37.20 -14.35
N ASN A 130 -1.20 35.94 -14.78
CA ASN A 130 -2.39 35.30 -15.36
C ASN A 130 -3.29 34.70 -14.29
N TRP A 131 -2.76 34.41 -13.10
CA TRP A 131 -3.55 33.88 -11.99
C TRP A 131 -4.33 34.99 -11.31
N VAL A 132 -5.64 34.82 -11.24
CA VAL A 132 -6.57 35.82 -10.68
C VAL A 132 -7.62 35.13 -9.81
N ILE A 133 -8.15 35.87 -8.84
CA ILE A 133 -9.31 35.43 -8.06
C ILE A 133 -10.57 35.45 -8.93
N GLY A 134 -11.41 34.46 -8.75
CA GLY A 134 -12.72 34.36 -9.39
C GLY A 134 -13.85 34.67 -8.41
N GLU A 135 -14.82 33.76 -8.34
CA GLU A 135 -15.90 33.83 -7.36
C GLU A 135 -15.36 33.56 -5.96
N VAL A 136 -15.63 34.46 -5.01
CA VAL A 136 -15.21 34.31 -3.61
C VAL A 136 -16.38 34.68 -2.69
N VAL A 137 -16.57 33.92 -1.61
CA VAL A 137 -17.55 34.25 -0.58
C VAL A 137 -17.21 35.58 0.09
N SER A 138 -18.21 36.42 0.35
CA SER A 138 -18.04 37.59 1.21
C SER A 138 -17.92 37.13 2.65
N SER A 139 -16.76 37.36 3.29
CA SER A 139 -16.48 36.93 4.65
C SER A 139 -15.98 38.07 5.53
N ALA A 140 -16.08 37.89 6.85
CA ALA A 140 -15.26 38.65 7.79
C ALA A 140 -13.79 38.22 7.70
N ASN A 141 -12.91 38.95 8.38
CA ASN A 141 -11.52 38.54 8.52
C ASN A 141 -11.42 37.27 9.37
N VAL A 142 -10.60 36.34 8.92
CA VAL A 142 -10.22 35.15 9.69
C VAL A 142 -8.70 35.08 9.69
N ASN A 143 -8.14 34.87 10.88
CA ASN A 143 -6.71 34.67 11.05
C ASN A 143 -6.33 33.23 10.69
N ILE A 144 -5.45 33.07 9.71
CA ILE A 144 -4.87 31.78 9.31
C ILE A 144 -3.35 31.83 9.53
N GLU A 145 -2.82 30.79 10.17
CA GLU A 145 -1.39 30.59 10.33
C GLU A 145 -0.82 29.82 9.14
N TYR A 146 0.12 30.42 8.43
CA TYR A 146 0.86 29.78 7.33
C TYR A 146 2.26 29.42 7.83
N ASP A 147 2.63 28.14 7.87
CA ASP A 147 4.01 27.70 8.18
C ASP A 147 4.57 26.81 7.07
N LYS A 148 5.44 27.37 6.22
CA LYS A 148 6.19 26.66 5.15
C LYS A 148 5.31 25.84 4.19
N ILE A 149 4.02 26.15 4.14
CA ILE A 149 2.96 25.44 3.39
C ILE A 149 2.99 25.76 1.89
N PHE A 150 2.61 24.80 1.05
CA PHE A 150 2.46 25.01 -0.39
C PHE A 150 1.14 25.69 -0.72
N CYS A 151 1.08 26.41 -1.84
CA CYS A 151 -0.11 27.10 -2.30
C CYS A 151 -1.30 26.15 -2.49
N PHE A 152 -1.04 24.90 -2.91
CA PHE A 152 -2.08 23.87 -3.05
C PHE A 152 -2.74 23.53 -1.71
N ASP A 153 -1.93 23.20 -0.69
CA ASP A 153 -2.43 22.80 0.63
C ASP A 153 -3.06 24.01 1.36
N ALA A 154 -2.49 25.20 1.16
CA ALA A 154 -3.03 26.45 1.68
C ALA A 154 -4.45 26.75 1.18
N LEU A 155 -4.79 26.43 -0.08
CA LEU A 155 -6.16 26.58 -0.59
C LEU A 155 -7.16 25.73 0.19
N SER A 156 -6.76 24.51 0.54
CA SER A 156 -7.59 23.61 1.36
C SER A 156 -7.75 24.13 2.79
N GLU A 157 -6.71 24.68 3.39
CA GLU A 157 -6.78 25.27 4.73
C GLU A 157 -7.64 26.55 4.75
N ILE A 158 -7.51 27.40 3.73
CA ILE A 158 -8.40 28.56 3.53
C ILE A 158 -9.85 28.08 3.40
N ALA A 159 -10.11 27.11 2.53
CA ALA A 159 -11.45 26.58 2.30
C ALA A 159 -12.08 26.00 3.57
N LYS A 160 -11.30 25.30 4.39
CA LYS A 160 -11.73 24.78 5.70
C LYS A 160 -12.09 25.89 6.68
N ASN A 161 -11.24 26.90 6.83
CA ASN A 161 -11.47 28.02 7.77
C ASN A 161 -12.67 28.89 7.37
N PHE A 162 -12.95 29.03 6.08
CA PHE A 162 -14.12 29.77 5.58
C PHE A 162 -15.35 28.89 5.32
N ASN A 163 -15.28 27.57 5.56
CA ASN A 163 -16.33 26.59 5.26
C ASN A 163 -16.84 26.70 3.81
N THR A 164 -15.89 26.82 2.87
CA THR A 164 -16.09 26.92 1.42
C THR A 164 -15.36 25.80 0.69
N GLU A 165 -15.46 25.76 -0.62
CA GLU A 165 -14.69 24.87 -1.48
C GLU A 165 -13.83 25.69 -2.44
N TRP A 166 -12.79 25.07 -2.98
CA TRP A 166 -11.98 25.69 -4.02
C TRP A 166 -11.98 24.83 -5.29
N TRP A 167 -11.96 25.52 -6.44
CA TRP A 167 -11.76 24.89 -7.74
C TRP A 167 -11.08 25.87 -8.69
N ILE A 168 -10.40 25.33 -9.70
CA ILE A 168 -9.63 26.12 -10.65
C ILE A 168 -10.25 25.96 -12.05
N GLU A 169 -10.47 27.11 -12.71
CA GLU A 169 -10.90 27.17 -14.10
C GLU A 169 -9.87 27.95 -14.90
N GLY A 170 -9.10 27.25 -15.73
CA GLY A 170 -7.96 27.87 -16.42
C GLY A 170 -6.94 28.38 -15.40
N THR A 171 -6.78 29.70 -15.30
CA THR A 171 -5.93 30.36 -14.30
C THR A 171 -6.72 31.17 -13.28
N THR A 172 -8.03 30.90 -13.15
CA THR A 172 -8.89 31.57 -12.18
C THR A 172 -9.17 30.62 -11.01
N ILE A 173 -8.85 31.05 -9.79
CA ILE A 173 -9.12 30.29 -8.57
C ILE A 173 -10.41 30.83 -7.96
N ASN A 174 -11.38 29.95 -7.73
CA ASN A 174 -12.63 30.27 -7.07
C ASN A 174 -12.65 29.69 -5.65
N LEU A 175 -13.32 30.38 -4.73
CA LEU A 175 -13.45 30.02 -3.32
C LEU A 175 -14.90 30.29 -2.84
N SER A 176 -15.78 29.37 -3.18
CA SER A 176 -17.19 29.38 -2.75
C SER A 176 -17.71 27.94 -2.81
N ARG A 177 -19.02 27.72 -2.81
CA ARG A 177 -19.56 26.38 -3.07
C ARG A 177 -19.50 26.10 -4.57
N CYS A 178 -18.83 25.03 -4.99
CA CYS A 178 -18.70 24.72 -6.42
C CYS A 178 -20.03 24.16 -6.97
N GLU A 179 -20.98 25.02 -7.33
CA GLU A 179 -22.25 24.61 -7.91
C GLU A 179 -22.70 25.54 -9.03
N HIS A 180 -23.12 24.99 -10.17
CA HIS A 180 -23.57 25.81 -11.29
C HIS A 180 -24.58 25.13 -12.20
N GLY A 181 -25.35 26.00 -12.86
CA GLY A 181 -26.34 25.66 -13.88
C GLY A 181 -27.64 25.03 -13.32
N THR A 182 -28.56 24.73 -14.24
CA THR A 182 -29.83 24.09 -13.92
C THR A 182 -29.65 22.60 -13.62
N PRO A 183 -30.35 22.03 -12.61
CA PRO A 183 -30.28 20.61 -12.30
C PRO A 183 -30.60 19.72 -13.50
N VAL A 184 -29.74 18.73 -13.77
CA VAL A 184 -29.99 17.69 -14.78
C VAL A 184 -30.58 16.46 -14.09
N SER A 185 -31.74 15.99 -14.55
CA SER A 185 -32.34 14.76 -14.04
C SER A 185 -31.54 13.55 -14.51
N LEU A 186 -31.05 12.74 -13.56
CA LEU A 186 -30.27 11.54 -13.82
C LEU A 186 -30.80 10.37 -12.99
N GLY A 187 -31.10 9.25 -13.63
CA GLY A 187 -31.65 8.06 -12.99
C GLY A 187 -31.34 6.79 -13.76
N TYR A 188 -31.72 5.63 -13.21
CA TYR A 188 -31.59 4.36 -13.92
C TYR A 188 -32.41 4.40 -15.22
N GLY A 189 -31.74 4.18 -16.36
CA GLY A 189 -32.35 4.30 -17.69
C GLY A 189 -32.60 5.74 -18.15
N LYS A 190 -32.11 6.74 -17.42
CA LYS A 190 -32.11 8.17 -17.73
C LYS A 190 -30.71 8.76 -17.50
N GLY A 191 -29.72 8.23 -18.21
CA GLY A 191 -28.33 8.69 -18.14
C GLY A 191 -27.44 8.00 -17.09
N LEU A 192 -28.00 7.17 -16.20
CA LEU A 192 -27.22 6.35 -15.27
C LEU A 192 -27.46 4.85 -15.51
N LEU A 193 -26.39 4.05 -15.47
CA LEU A 193 -26.45 2.59 -15.55
C LEU A 193 -26.78 1.95 -14.20
N ARG A 194 -26.36 2.59 -13.10
CA ARG A 194 -26.73 2.25 -11.72
C ARG A 194 -26.46 3.44 -10.80
N LEU A 195 -27.06 3.41 -9.62
CA LEU A 195 -26.77 4.34 -8.53
C LEU A 195 -26.35 3.51 -7.32
N SER A 196 -25.23 3.89 -6.69
CA SER A 196 -24.77 3.26 -5.45
C SER A 196 -24.54 4.33 -4.40
N ARG A 197 -24.97 4.07 -3.18
CA ARG A 197 -24.76 4.94 -2.01
C ARG A 197 -23.59 4.42 -1.22
N VAL A 198 -22.63 5.30 -0.94
CA VAL A 198 -21.50 5.03 -0.04
C VAL A 198 -21.66 5.94 1.18
N GLU A 199 -21.60 5.34 2.36
CA GLU A 199 -21.57 6.09 3.62
C GLU A 199 -20.26 6.87 3.71
N ASN A 200 -20.33 8.09 4.22
CA ASN A 200 -19.19 8.96 4.35
C ASN A 200 -18.65 8.81 5.78
N ASP A 201 -17.59 8.03 5.96
CA ASP A 201 -17.04 7.61 7.26
C ASP A 201 -16.45 8.75 8.12
N THR A 202 -16.37 9.96 7.58
CA THR A 202 -15.67 11.11 8.18
C THR A 202 -16.59 12.08 8.93
N VAL A 203 -17.91 12.02 8.73
CA VAL A 203 -18.88 12.80 9.52
C VAL A 203 -19.71 11.83 10.36
N PRO A 204 -19.59 11.86 11.71
CA PRO A 204 -20.38 11.00 12.56
C PRO A 204 -21.87 11.29 12.36
N PHE A 205 -22.63 10.29 11.91
CA PHE A 205 -24.08 10.39 11.80
C PHE A 205 -24.68 10.50 13.21
N PHE A 206 -25.40 11.60 13.49
CA PHE A 206 -26.18 11.74 14.71
C PHE A 206 -27.54 12.36 14.43
N THR A 207 -28.50 12.02 15.26
CA THR A 207 -29.86 12.60 15.24
C THR A 207 -30.19 13.36 16.52
N ARG A 208 -29.30 13.30 17.52
CA ARG A 208 -29.34 14.08 18.75
C ARG A 208 -27.95 14.64 19.08
N LEU A 209 -27.85 15.96 19.18
CA LEU A 209 -26.63 16.66 19.60
C LEU A 209 -26.76 17.12 21.06
N TYR A 210 -25.74 16.82 21.86
CA TYR A 210 -25.50 17.41 23.18
C TYR A 210 -24.45 18.52 23.05
N PRO A 211 -24.85 19.79 22.82
CA PRO A 211 -23.90 20.88 22.73
C PRO A 211 -23.36 21.24 24.12
N LEU A 212 -22.05 21.20 24.28
CA LEU A 212 -21.36 21.52 25.52
C LEU A 212 -20.91 22.98 25.48
N GLY A 213 -21.59 23.83 26.25
CA GLY A 213 -21.19 25.23 26.37
C GLY A 213 -19.85 25.42 27.10
N SER A 214 -19.23 26.58 26.88
CA SER A 214 -17.97 26.96 27.51
C SER A 214 -18.07 27.02 29.04
N THR A 215 -16.94 26.86 29.72
CA THR A 215 -16.76 27.07 31.17
C THR A 215 -16.23 28.48 31.48
N ARG A 216 -15.78 29.23 30.47
CA ARG A 216 -15.13 30.54 30.65
C ARG A 216 -16.09 31.54 31.29
N ASN A 217 -15.58 32.35 32.22
CA ASN A 217 -16.33 33.39 32.94
C ASN A 217 -17.57 32.92 33.73
N ILE A 218 -17.64 31.63 34.06
CA ILE A 218 -18.79 31.00 34.75
C ILE A 218 -18.35 30.40 36.07
N VAL A 219 -19.10 30.68 37.14
CA VAL A 219 -18.97 30.04 38.45
C VAL A 219 -20.24 29.27 38.77
N ALA A 220 -20.10 27.97 39.03
CA ALA A 220 -21.23 27.06 39.16
C ALA A 220 -22.21 27.40 40.28
N SER A 221 -21.72 27.94 41.40
CA SER A 221 -22.58 28.37 42.52
C SER A 221 -23.45 29.57 42.18
N ASP A 222 -23.04 30.42 41.25
CA ASP A 222 -23.71 31.68 40.92
C ASP A 222 -24.68 31.52 39.75
N TYR A 223 -24.25 30.80 38.71
CA TYR A 223 -25.05 30.52 37.51
C TYR A 223 -25.96 29.29 37.69
N GLY A 224 -25.64 28.38 38.61
CA GLY A 224 -26.35 27.12 38.84
C GLY A 224 -25.82 25.93 38.04
N HIS A 225 -25.00 26.18 37.01
CA HIS A 225 -24.37 25.17 36.17
C HIS A 225 -22.87 25.47 35.98
N ARG A 226 -22.06 24.44 35.78
CA ARG A 226 -20.60 24.57 35.55
C ARG A 226 -20.24 25.10 34.16
N ARG A 227 -21.18 25.06 33.22
CA ARG A 227 -21.02 25.38 31.80
C ARG A 227 -22.24 26.16 31.32
N LEU A 228 -22.06 27.00 30.30
CA LEU A 228 -23.15 27.71 29.64
C LEU A 228 -24.22 26.71 29.17
N GLN A 229 -25.50 27.01 29.42
CA GLN A 229 -26.62 26.16 29.02
C GLN A 229 -27.36 26.76 27.83
N LEU A 230 -28.12 25.95 27.09
CA LEU A 230 -29.09 26.49 26.14
C LEU A 230 -30.24 27.19 26.88
N PRO A 231 -30.89 28.20 26.26
CA PRO A 231 -32.04 28.87 26.83
C PRO A 231 -33.10 27.88 27.32
N GLY A 232 -33.60 28.09 28.55
CA GLY A 232 -34.61 27.21 29.15
C GLY A 232 -34.08 25.87 29.68
N GLY A 233 -32.77 25.64 29.70
CA GLY A 233 -32.17 24.42 30.26
C GLY A 233 -32.28 23.19 29.35
N VAL A 234 -32.45 23.41 28.04
CA VAL A 234 -32.44 22.36 27.03
C VAL A 234 -31.07 21.68 27.03
N ARG A 235 -31.05 20.34 27.08
CA ARG A 235 -29.80 19.55 27.17
C ARG A 235 -29.30 19.04 25.83
N TYR A 236 -30.20 18.90 24.87
CA TYR A 236 -29.91 18.36 23.56
C TYR A 236 -30.87 18.93 22.53
N VAL A 237 -30.45 18.92 21.28
CA VAL A 237 -31.26 19.30 20.13
C VAL A 237 -31.30 18.13 19.16
N GLU A 238 -32.45 17.90 18.55
CA GLU A 238 -32.69 16.72 17.70
C GLU A 238 -33.03 17.12 16.27
N ARG A 239 -32.61 16.27 15.32
CA ARG A 239 -32.96 16.39 13.91
C ARG A 239 -32.95 15.02 13.25
N ASN A 240 -33.80 14.83 12.24
CA ASN A 240 -33.92 13.57 11.48
C ASN A 240 -34.21 12.31 12.34
N ILE A 241 -34.93 12.45 13.45
CA ILE A 241 -35.27 11.37 14.40
C ILE A 241 -36.03 10.18 13.79
N HIS A 242 -36.59 10.33 12.58
CA HIS A 242 -37.20 9.23 11.83
C HIS A 242 -36.19 8.13 11.44
N LEU A 243 -34.88 8.43 11.50
CA LEU A 243 -33.78 7.49 11.24
C LEU A 243 -33.32 6.73 12.50
N GLY A 244 -33.94 6.97 13.66
CA GLY A 244 -33.49 6.43 14.96
C GLY A 244 -32.68 7.45 15.76
N ILE A 245 -32.45 7.19 17.05
CA ILE A 245 -31.69 8.07 17.95
C ILE A 245 -30.23 7.65 17.95
N VAL A 246 -29.36 8.55 17.49
CA VAL A 246 -27.89 8.43 17.55
C VAL A 246 -27.35 9.70 18.18
N GLU A 247 -26.58 9.55 19.26
CA GLU A 247 -26.17 10.65 20.13
C GLU A 247 -24.73 11.09 19.85
N GLN A 248 -24.51 12.41 19.78
CA GLN A 248 -23.19 13.03 19.64
C GLN A 248 -23.05 14.17 20.65
N ALA A 249 -21.84 14.41 21.16
CA ALA A 249 -21.51 15.60 21.95
C ALA A 249 -20.48 16.45 21.20
N GLU A 250 -20.58 17.78 21.33
CA GLU A 250 -19.68 18.73 20.68
C GLU A 250 -19.34 19.88 21.65
N GLU A 251 -18.06 20.19 21.81
CA GLU A 251 -17.55 21.21 22.76
C GLU A 251 -16.70 22.27 22.06
N GLU A 252 -15.82 21.86 21.14
CA GLU A 252 -14.83 22.75 20.52
C GLU A 252 -15.51 23.84 19.68
N ALA A 253 -16.57 23.47 18.94
CA ALA A 253 -17.35 24.40 18.14
C ALA A 253 -17.98 25.55 18.95
N PHE A 254 -18.10 25.39 20.27
CA PHE A 254 -18.79 26.33 21.15
C PHE A 254 -17.88 26.93 22.24
N ALA A 255 -16.58 26.58 22.25
CA ALA A 255 -15.65 26.97 23.31
C ALA A 255 -15.48 28.51 23.47
N TYR A 256 -15.63 29.25 22.37
CA TYR A 256 -15.52 30.72 22.31
C TYR A 256 -16.83 31.47 22.64
N ILE A 257 -17.90 30.73 22.95
CA ILE A 257 -19.19 31.31 23.36
C ILE A 257 -19.31 31.22 24.87
N PHE A 258 -19.21 32.36 25.53
CA PHE A 258 -19.25 32.48 26.98
C PHE A 258 -19.81 33.86 27.38
N PRO A 259 -20.26 34.02 28.63
CA PRO A 259 -20.67 35.33 29.14
C PRO A 259 -19.53 36.33 29.00
N LYS A 260 -19.70 37.33 28.13
CA LYS A 260 -18.69 38.34 27.81
C LYS A 260 -19.33 39.70 27.56
N ARG A 261 -18.53 40.75 27.78
CA ARG A 261 -18.80 42.12 27.38
C ARG A 261 -17.66 42.53 26.45
N ILE A 262 -18.01 43.09 25.29
CA ILE A 262 -17.07 43.79 24.42
C ILE A 262 -17.01 45.23 24.93
N GLY A 263 -15.91 45.58 25.57
CA GLY A 263 -15.61 46.94 26.05
C GLY A 263 -14.84 47.75 25.01
N THR A 264 -14.77 49.06 25.18
CA THR A 264 -14.04 49.96 24.28
C THR A 264 -13.10 50.84 25.10
N VAL A 265 -11.84 50.89 24.70
CA VAL A 265 -10.84 51.75 25.34
C VAL A 265 -11.18 53.21 25.07
N THR A 266 -11.37 54.00 26.12
CA THR A 266 -11.68 55.44 26.03
C THR A 266 -10.46 56.33 26.26
N GLY A 267 -9.49 55.87 27.05
CA GLY A 267 -8.28 56.63 27.36
C GLY A 267 -7.12 55.71 27.69
N VAL A 268 -5.89 56.16 27.39
CA VAL A 268 -4.65 55.42 27.66
C VAL A 268 -3.66 56.37 28.32
N ARG A 269 -3.05 55.93 29.43
CA ARG A 269 -1.91 56.62 30.08
C ARG A 269 -0.73 55.67 30.23
N THR A 270 0.46 56.23 30.39
CA THR A 270 1.68 55.47 30.62
C THR A 270 2.41 55.94 31.86
N GLU A 271 3.23 55.07 32.44
CA GLU A 271 4.09 55.34 33.58
C GLU A 271 5.43 54.63 33.40
N GLU A 272 6.54 55.32 33.67
CA GLU A 272 7.87 54.72 33.58
C GLU A 272 8.24 54.07 34.90
N ALA A 273 8.54 52.77 34.88
CA ALA A 273 8.95 51.96 36.02
C ALA A 273 10.36 51.39 35.80
N THR A 274 11.00 50.93 36.86
CA THR A 274 12.33 50.28 36.81
C THR A 274 12.20 48.86 37.35
N GLY A 275 12.59 47.87 36.55
CA GLY A 275 12.52 46.44 36.91
C GLY A 275 13.57 46.04 37.93
N GLU A 276 13.45 44.83 38.50
CA GLU A 276 14.42 44.29 39.49
C GLU A 276 15.84 44.13 38.92
N ASP A 277 15.96 44.04 37.61
CA ASP A 277 17.15 43.98 36.76
C ASP A 277 17.76 45.37 36.46
N GLY A 278 17.13 46.46 36.91
CA GLY A 278 17.63 47.83 36.80
C GLY A 278 17.35 48.53 35.47
N ASN A 279 16.62 47.87 34.55
CA ASN A 279 16.20 48.44 33.27
C ASN A 279 14.89 49.23 33.41
N ALA A 280 14.76 50.35 32.69
CA ALA A 280 13.53 51.12 32.64
C ALA A 280 12.55 50.50 31.63
N PHE A 281 11.27 50.42 32.00
CA PHE A 281 10.19 49.93 31.15
C PHE A 281 8.91 50.76 31.35
N THR A 282 8.00 50.71 30.38
CA THR A 282 6.79 51.52 30.37
C THR A 282 5.57 50.67 30.74
N ILE A 283 4.86 51.03 31.81
CA ILE A 283 3.57 50.45 32.18
C ILE A 283 2.46 51.18 31.44
N TYR A 284 1.53 50.42 30.84
CA TYR A 284 0.38 50.95 30.13
C TYR A 284 -0.90 50.77 30.95
N TYR A 285 -1.71 51.83 31.02
CA TYR A 285 -3.02 51.80 31.64
C TYR A 285 -4.08 52.24 30.65
N PHE A 286 -5.28 51.67 30.74
CA PHE A 286 -6.42 52.09 29.93
C PHE A 286 -7.71 52.23 30.74
N THR A 287 -8.63 53.04 30.24
CA THR A 287 -9.98 53.23 30.82
C THR A 287 -11.06 52.83 29.83
N ASP A 288 -12.24 52.50 30.36
CA ASP A 288 -13.48 52.28 29.61
C ASP A 288 -14.63 53.01 30.33
N GLU A 289 -15.06 54.17 29.81
CA GLU A 289 -16.19 54.93 30.38
C GLU A 289 -17.51 54.14 30.35
N GLY A 290 -17.65 53.17 29.44
CA GLY A 290 -18.82 52.31 29.30
C GLY A 290 -18.86 51.15 30.28
N LEU A 291 -17.80 50.91 31.07
CA LEU A 291 -17.75 49.85 32.07
C LEU A 291 -18.66 50.20 33.27
N ASN A 292 -19.76 49.45 33.40
CA ASN A 292 -20.83 49.72 34.37
C ASN A 292 -20.77 48.84 35.65
N PHE A 293 -19.73 48.02 35.81
CA PHE A 293 -19.51 47.19 36.99
C PHE A 293 -18.03 47.23 37.40
N ASP A 294 -17.73 46.81 38.64
CA ASP A 294 -16.35 46.72 39.15
C ASP A 294 -15.82 45.27 38.98
N PRO A 295 -14.85 45.01 38.07
CA PRO A 295 -14.26 43.70 37.86
C PRO A 295 -13.71 43.01 39.12
N ASN A 296 -13.22 43.77 40.11
CA ASN A 296 -12.67 43.19 41.35
C ASN A 296 -13.75 42.52 42.21
N THR A 297 -15.01 42.95 42.09
CA THR A 297 -16.15 42.30 42.78
C THR A 297 -16.49 40.93 42.15
N TYR A 298 -15.95 40.66 40.96
CA TYR A 298 -16.30 39.54 40.10
C TYR A 298 -15.11 38.59 39.86
N GLU A 299 -14.10 38.60 40.73
CA GLU A 299 -12.97 37.66 40.63
C GLU A 299 -13.41 36.21 40.81
N ILE A 300 -12.73 35.31 40.10
CA ILE A 300 -12.83 33.86 40.28
C ILE A 300 -11.59 33.40 41.05
N GLU A 301 -11.79 32.66 42.15
CA GLU A 301 -10.71 32.20 43.01
C GLU A 301 -9.68 31.35 42.23
N GLY A 302 -8.39 31.71 42.35
CA GLY A 302 -7.27 31.00 41.71
C GLY A 302 -7.01 31.37 40.24
N LEU A 303 -7.78 32.29 39.63
CA LEU A 303 -7.54 32.78 38.28
C LEU A 303 -7.22 34.27 38.27
N VAL A 304 -6.24 34.68 37.46
CA VAL A 304 -5.88 36.10 37.29
C VAL A 304 -6.67 36.70 36.15
N LYS A 305 -7.14 37.95 36.31
CA LYS A 305 -7.94 38.65 35.31
C LYS A 305 -7.12 38.88 34.05
N GLN A 306 -7.76 38.62 32.93
CA GLN A 306 -7.14 38.79 31.61
C GLN A 306 -8.02 39.66 30.74
N VAL A 307 -7.38 40.39 29.84
CA VAL A 307 -8.02 41.17 28.78
C VAL A 307 -7.49 40.68 27.45
N SER A 308 -8.42 40.37 26.54
CA SER A 308 -8.14 40.03 25.16
C SER A 308 -8.58 41.19 24.27
N PHE A 309 -7.66 41.87 23.59
CA PHE A 309 -8.02 42.94 22.66
C PHE A 309 -8.64 42.35 21.38
N GLN A 310 -9.76 42.91 20.94
CA GLN A 310 -10.52 42.50 19.75
C GLN A 310 -10.31 43.45 18.56
N GLY A 311 -9.47 44.47 18.74
CA GLY A 311 -9.16 45.47 17.73
C GLY A 311 -7.86 46.22 18.04
N GLY A 312 -7.44 47.06 17.10
CA GLY A 312 -6.19 47.82 17.20
C GLY A 312 -4.94 46.99 16.97
N GLU A 313 -3.79 47.53 17.35
CA GLU A 313 -2.47 46.89 17.17
C GLU A 313 -2.27 45.69 18.12
N LEU A 314 -3.13 45.54 19.13
CA LEU A 314 -3.10 44.46 20.10
C LEU A 314 -4.13 43.36 19.82
N ASN A 315 -4.85 43.41 18.70
CA ASN A 315 -5.90 42.46 18.36
C ASN A 315 -5.43 40.99 18.47
N GLY A 316 -6.22 40.16 19.14
CA GLY A 316 -5.97 38.73 19.34
C GLY A 316 -4.94 38.42 20.43
N ARG A 317 -4.42 39.41 21.16
CA ARG A 317 -3.46 39.20 22.25
C ARG A 317 -4.13 39.29 23.62
N ASP A 318 -3.71 38.38 24.49
CA ASP A 318 -4.14 38.31 25.88
C ASP A 318 -3.11 38.94 26.82
N PHE A 319 -3.61 39.77 27.74
CA PHE A 319 -2.81 40.42 28.76
C PHE A 319 -3.41 40.24 30.14
N GLU A 320 -2.55 39.96 31.12
CA GLU A 320 -2.93 40.02 32.51
C GLU A 320 -3.18 41.48 32.89
N VAL A 321 -4.27 41.74 33.62
CA VAL A 321 -4.63 43.09 34.02
C VAL A 321 -4.99 43.20 35.49
N ASN A 322 -4.60 44.31 36.10
CA ASN A 322 -5.09 44.74 37.41
C ASN A 322 -6.08 45.89 37.24
N PHE A 323 -7.21 45.85 37.94
CA PHE A 323 -8.20 46.92 37.89
C PHE A 323 -8.15 47.74 39.17
N ASN A 324 -8.08 49.07 39.05
CA ASN A 324 -8.16 49.98 40.18
C ASN A 324 -9.59 50.52 40.33
N SER A 325 -10.29 50.12 41.39
CA SER A 325 -11.68 50.52 41.64
C SER A 325 -11.89 52.01 41.93
N GLU A 326 -10.86 52.74 42.39
CA GLU A 326 -10.94 54.17 42.68
C GLU A 326 -10.77 55.03 41.42
N THR A 327 -9.77 54.69 40.59
CA THR A 327 -9.48 55.43 39.35
C THR A 327 -10.21 54.90 38.12
N LYS A 328 -10.80 53.68 38.21
CA LYS A 328 -11.43 52.94 37.11
C LYS A 328 -10.49 52.68 35.93
N GLU A 329 -9.21 52.44 36.23
CA GLU A 329 -8.18 52.15 35.25
C GLU A 329 -7.80 50.66 35.31
N PHE A 330 -7.57 50.07 34.14
CA PHE A 330 -6.88 48.79 34.00
C PHE A 330 -5.39 49.05 33.80
N GLU A 331 -4.56 48.47 34.65
CA GLU A 331 -3.13 48.32 34.46
C GLU A 331 -2.86 47.05 33.65
N ILE A 332 -2.13 47.18 32.54
CA ILE A 332 -1.68 46.04 31.75
C ILE A 332 -0.34 45.56 32.29
N ILE A 333 -0.30 44.31 32.75
CA ILE A 333 0.96 43.69 33.18
C ILE A 333 1.86 43.51 31.97
N THR A 334 3.02 44.15 32.02
CA THR A 334 3.98 44.16 30.92
C THR A 334 4.67 42.80 30.81
N GLN A 335 4.68 42.23 29.61
CA GLN A 335 5.34 40.98 29.28
C GLN A 335 6.67 41.27 28.55
N PHE A 336 7.69 40.46 28.82
CA PHE A 336 9.02 40.56 28.19
C PHE A 336 9.34 39.25 27.46
N PRO A 337 8.79 39.00 26.25
CA PRO A 337 9.04 37.78 25.50
C PRO A 337 10.50 37.61 25.06
N TYR A 338 11.27 38.71 24.92
CA TYR A 338 12.69 38.72 24.56
C TYR A 338 13.44 39.80 25.35
N GLU A 339 14.77 39.65 25.53
CA GLU A 339 15.61 40.55 26.39
C GLU A 339 15.50 42.05 26.09
N ASN A 340 15.06 42.46 24.89
CA ASN A 340 14.95 43.87 24.49
C ASN A 340 13.57 44.27 23.94
N GLN A 341 12.51 43.50 24.22
CA GLN A 341 11.18 43.78 23.69
C GLN A 341 10.12 43.67 24.80
N GLN A 342 9.50 44.79 25.14
CA GLN A 342 8.35 44.85 26.03
C GLN A 342 7.04 44.76 25.24
N LEU A 343 6.02 44.16 25.85
CA LEU A 343 4.67 44.06 25.32
C LEU A 343 3.67 44.39 26.44
N PRO A 344 2.82 45.43 26.31
CA PRO A 344 2.71 46.37 25.20
C PRO A 344 3.95 47.27 25.02
N GLY A 345 4.28 47.65 23.78
CA GLY A 345 5.47 48.45 23.47
C GLY A 345 5.71 48.69 21.97
N GLY A 346 6.50 49.71 21.63
CA GLY A 346 6.79 50.08 20.24
C GLY A 346 5.53 50.53 19.49
N LEU A 347 5.16 49.82 18.43
CA LEU A 347 3.90 50.04 17.68
C LEU A 347 2.70 49.29 18.29
N LEU A 348 2.95 48.24 19.08
CA LEU A 348 1.94 47.37 19.67
C LEU A 348 1.49 47.94 21.03
N ILE A 349 0.68 49.00 20.99
CA ILE A 349 0.18 49.71 22.18
C ILE A 349 -1.35 49.83 22.14
N PRO A 350 -2.03 49.88 23.31
CA PRO A 350 -3.46 50.15 23.34
C PRO A 350 -3.74 51.59 22.91
N LYS A 351 -4.83 51.81 22.18
CA LYS A 351 -5.28 53.14 21.72
C LYS A 351 -6.76 53.35 22.04
N PRO A 352 -7.19 54.62 22.24
CA PRO A 352 -8.62 54.94 22.30
C PRO A 352 -9.35 54.46 21.04
N GLY A 353 -10.45 53.72 21.23
CA GLY A 353 -11.22 53.07 20.17
C GLY A 353 -10.98 51.57 20.03
N ASP A 354 -9.92 51.01 20.64
CA ASP A 354 -9.68 49.57 20.62
C ASP A 354 -10.75 48.82 21.43
N GLU A 355 -11.28 47.73 20.87
CA GLU A 355 -12.24 46.87 21.56
C GLU A 355 -11.52 45.80 22.39
N TYR A 356 -12.12 45.36 23.49
CA TYR A 356 -11.52 44.35 24.36
C TYR A 356 -12.56 43.48 25.07
N ILE A 357 -12.16 42.27 25.45
CA ILE A 357 -12.98 41.32 26.23
C ILE A 357 -12.27 40.97 27.52
N LEU A 358 -12.99 41.08 28.64
CA LEU A 358 -12.54 40.61 29.94
C LEU A 358 -12.83 39.12 30.11
N TRP A 359 -11.84 38.39 30.62
CA TRP A 359 -12.01 36.99 30.99
C TRP A 359 -11.25 36.62 32.27
N ASN A 360 -11.52 35.44 32.80
CA ASN A 360 -11.19 35.00 34.18
C ASN A 360 -11.91 35.78 35.28
N ILE A 361 -13.06 36.36 34.97
CA ILE A 361 -13.99 36.98 35.93
C ILE A 361 -15.38 36.38 35.77
N ARG A 362 -16.14 36.27 36.86
CA ARG A 362 -17.57 35.91 36.77
C ARG A 362 -18.33 37.09 36.20
N MET A 363 -19.04 36.94 35.08
CA MET A 363 -19.79 38.09 34.55
C MET A 363 -21.02 38.43 35.41
N PRO A 364 -21.51 39.69 35.39
CA PRO A 364 -22.82 40.03 35.94
C PRO A 364 -23.96 39.21 35.30
N LYS A 365 -25.05 39.01 36.04
CA LYS A 365 -26.18 38.15 35.63
C LYS A 365 -26.82 38.54 34.28
N GLU A 366 -26.73 39.80 33.89
CA GLU A 366 -27.31 40.33 32.66
C GLU A 366 -26.63 39.82 31.38
N TYR A 367 -25.38 39.36 31.47
CA TYR A 367 -24.61 38.87 30.31
C TYR A 367 -24.84 37.38 30.00
N TYR A 368 -25.41 36.61 30.95
CA TYR A 368 -25.68 35.18 30.72
C TYR A 368 -26.77 34.97 29.68
N PRO A 369 -27.96 35.61 29.74
CA PRO A 369 -28.99 35.42 28.71
C PRO A 369 -28.55 35.81 27.30
N LEU A 370 -27.64 36.79 27.17
CA LEU A 370 -27.06 37.19 25.88
C LEU A 370 -26.16 36.08 25.32
N ALA A 371 -25.31 35.50 26.17
CA ALA A 371 -24.45 34.38 25.79
C ALA A 371 -25.24 33.09 25.52
N GLU A 372 -26.30 32.80 26.29
CA GLU A 372 -27.19 31.67 26.05
C GLU A 372 -27.87 31.78 24.67
N LYS A 373 -28.25 33.00 24.27
CA LYS A 373 -28.83 33.26 22.94
C LYS A 373 -27.79 33.12 21.82
N GLU A 374 -26.58 33.66 22.00
CA GLU A 374 -25.45 33.45 21.07
C GLU A 374 -25.15 31.95 20.90
N PHE A 375 -25.23 31.20 22.01
CA PHE A 375 -25.04 29.75 22.03
C PHE A 375 -26.16 29.00 21.30
N GLU A 376 -27.44 29.37 21.52
CA GLU A 376 -28.57 28.81 20.78
C GLU A 376 -28.45 29.03 19.27
N GLU A 377 -28.13 30.25 18.85
CA GLU A 377 -27.96 30.60 17.44
C GLU A 377 -26.81 29.80 16.79
N ALA A 378 -25.69 29.63 17.52
CA ALA A 378 -24.56 28.83 17.06
C ALA A 378 -24.88 27.33 16.97
N VAL A 379 -25.58 26.77 17.97
CA VAL A 379 -26.03 25.37 17.97
C VAL A 379 -27.01 25.11 16.82
N GLN A 380 -27.95 26.02 16.60
CA GLN A 380 -28.90 25.91 15.49
C GLN A 380 -28.18 25.93 14.13
N LYS A 381 -27.22 26.83 13.95
CA LYS A 381 -26.39 26.90 12.74
C LYS A 381 -25.55 25.63 12.53
N HIS A 382 -24.96 25.10 13.60
CA HIS A 382 -24.14 23.88 13.57
C HIS A 382 -24.98 22.64 13.18
N ILE A 383 -26.20 22.52 13.71
CA ILE A 383 -27.13 21.46 13.35
C ILE A 383 -27.65 21.61 11.92
N GLU A 384 -27.83 22.83 11.44
CA GLU A 384 -28.16 23.10 10.04
C GLU A 384 -27.05 22.69 9.08
N SER A 385 -25.77 22.89 9.43
CA SER A 385 -24.63 22.47 8.60
C SER A 385 -24.43 20.95 8.55
N ILE A 386 -24.78 20.21 9.61
CA ILE A 386 -24.50 18.75 9.71
C ILE A 386 -25.72 17.89 9.33
N SER A 387 -26.94 18.44 9.36
CA SER A 387 -28.17 17.75 8.91
C SER A 387 -28.25 17.57 7.39
N ILE A 388 -27.20 17.91 6.65
CA ILE A 388 -27.12 17.72 5.22
C ILE A 388 -26.75 16.25 4.95
N ASP A 389 -27.42 15.61 3.99
CA ASP A 389 -27.03 14.27 3.56
C ASP A 389 -25.60 14.30 3.00
N THR A 390 -24.65 13.76 3.77
CA THR A 390 -23.23 13.64 3.40
C THR A 390 -22.96 12.40 2.54
N SER A 391 -23.99 11.61 2.22
CA SER A 391 -23.86 10.40 1.41
C SER A 391 -23.25 10.70 0.06
N VAL A 392 -22.26 9.90 -0.33
CA VAL A 392 -21.65 9.98 -1.65
C VAL A 392 -22.35 9.00 -2.58
N TYR A 393 -22.99 9.52 -3.62
CA TYR A 393 -23.65 8.73 -4.64
C TYR A 393 -22.70 8.48 -5.81
N LYS A 394 -22.27 7.23 -6.00
CA LYS A 394 -21.43 6.83 -7.13
C LYS A 394 -22.31 6.25 -8.22
N ALA A 395 -22.17 6.78 -9.43
CA ALA A 395 -22.99 6.39 -10.57
C ALA A 395 -22.16 6.29 -11.86
N PRO A 396 -21.99 5.09 -12.46
CA PRO A 396 -21.56 5.00 -13.84
C PRO A 396 -22.66 5.55 -14.75
N THR A 397 -22.26 6.36 -15.71
CA THR A 397 -23.14 7.01 -16.68
C THR A 397 -23.41 6.11 -17.88
N ASP A 398 -24.57 6.30 -18.52
CA ASP A 398 -24.87 5.73 -19.83
C ASP A 398 -24.44 6.73 -20.91
N TYR A 399 -23.27 6.51 -21.49
CA TYR A 399 -22.66 7.43 -22.46
C TYR A 399 -23.54 7.64 -23.70
N ILE A 400 -24.30 6.62 -24.14
CA ILE A 400 -25.20 6.72 -25.30
C ILE A 400 -26.30 7.73 -24.99
N TYR A 401 -26.91 7.60 -23.80
CA TYR A 401 -27.95 8.53 -23.39
C TYR A 401 -27.42 9.96 -23.24
N LEU A 402 -26.22 10.15 -22.67
CA LEU A 402 -25.61 11.47 -22.54
C LEU A 402 -25.34 12.10 -23.91
N ASP A 403 -24.82 11.32 -24.87
CA ASP A 403 -24.54 11.77 -26.24
C ASP A 403 -25.83 12.15 -26.99
N GLU A 404 -26.85 11.28 -26.95
CA GLU A 404 -28.13 11.51 -27.63
C GLU A 404 -28.88 12.74 -27.09
N ASN A 405 -28.73 13.03 -25.79
CA ASN A 405 -29.40 14.15 -25.13
C ASN A 405 -28.49 15.38 -24.97
N HIS A 406 -27.27 15.34 -25.50
CA HIS A 406 -26.28 16.42 -25.42
C HIS A 406 -26.03 16.92 -23.99
N ILE A 407 -25.93 15.98 -23.05
CA ILE A 407 -25.73 16.27 -21.63
C ILE A 407 -24.22 16.28 -21.33
N ASP A 408 -23.67 17.47 -21.13
CA ASP A 408 -22.29 17.68 -20.71
C ASP A 408 -22.20 17.80 -19.17
N LEU A 409 -21.44 16.89 -18.54
CA LEU A 409 -21.24 16.85 -17.10
C LEU A 409 -19.87 17.43 -16.72
N LYS A 410 -19.88 18.50 -15.94
CA LYS A 410 -18.71 19.18 -15.38
C LYS A 410 -18.73 19.14 -13.86
N LEU A 411 -17.58 19.35 -13.23
CA LEU A 411 -17.51 19.53 -11.78
C LEU A 411 -18.42 20.67 -11.35
N GLY A 412 -19.16 20.49 -10.27
CA GLY A 412 -20.14 21.46 -9.76
C GLY A 412 -21.47 21.48 -10.52
N ARG A 413 -21.65 20.68 -11.58
CA ARG A 413 -22.94 20.58 -12.28
C ARG A 413 -24.02 20.04 -11.32
N ARG A 414 -25.09 20.83 -11.12
CA ARG A 414 -26.24 20.39 -10.33
C ARG A 414 -26.97 19.23 -11.03
N VAL A 415 -27.35 18.23 -10.27
CA VAL A 415 -28.07 17.03 -10.74
C VAL A 415 -29.26 16.73 -9.82
N LEU A 416 -30.32 16.17 -10.40
CA LEU A 416 -31.45 15.63 -9.67
C LEU A 416 -31.42 14.11 -9.82
N LEU A 417 -30.98 13.42 -8.77
CA LEU A 417 -30.85 11.96 -8.79
C LEU A 417 -32.22 11.32 -8.57
N GLU A 418 -32.65 10.48 -9.51
CA GLU A 418 -33.93 9.75 -9.44
C GLU A 418 -33.71 8.31 -8.98
N ASN A 419 -34.25 7.96 -7.81
CA ASN A 419 -34.24 6.60 -7.27
C ASN A 419 -35.26 6.45 -6.13
N GLU A 420 -36.33 5.70 -6.35
CA GLU A 420 -37.42 5.50 -5.37
C GLU A 420 -37.01 4.69 -4.13
N ILE A 421 -35.92 3.92 -4.21
CA ILE A 421 -35.43 3.10 -3.09
C ILE A 421 -34.59 3.95 -2.14
N TYR A 422 -33.74 4.82 -2.69
CA TYR A 422 -32.86 5.68 -1.87
C TYR A 422 -33.52 6.97 -1.42
N PHE A 423 -34.52 7.48 -2.14
CA PHE A 423 -35.13 8.77 -1.85
C PHE A 423 -36.63 8.62 -1.56
N PRO A 424 -37.11 8.96 -0.35
CA PRO A 424 -38.53 8.89 0.00
C PRO A 424 -39.44 9.75 -0.91
N THR A 425 -38.91 10.82 -1.47
CA THR A 425 -39.57 11.72 -2.44
C THR A 425 -39.41 11.26 -3.90
N GLY A 426 -38.70 10.16 -4.15
CA GLY A 426 -38.34 9.64 -5.48
C GLY A 426 -37.13 10.34 -6.12
N THR A 427 -36.83 11.57 -5.72
CA THR A 427 -35.74 12.38 -6.26
C THR A 427 -34.94 13.10 -5.16
N HIS A 428 -33.66 13.33 -5.40
CA HIS A 428 -32.76 14.05 -4.50
C HIS A 428 -31.84 15.01 -5.25
N GLU A 429 -31.76 16.27 -4.80
CA GLU A 429 -30.84 17.24 -5.36
C GLU A 429 -29.40 16.96 -4.92
N SER A 430 -28.48 16.95 -5.88
CA SER A 430 -27.06 16.76 -5.64
C SER A 430 -26.25 17.54 -6.68
N ARG A 431 -24.93 17.37 -6.68
CA ARG A 431 -24.03 17.92 -7.70
C ARG A 431 -22.84 17.01 -7.91
N VAL A 432 -22.26 17.08 -9.10
CA VAL A 432 -21.07 16.30 -9.46
C VAL A 432 -19.84 16.87 -8.77
N THR A 433 -19.20 16.10 -7.89
CA THR A 433 -17.98 16.50 -7.17
C THR A 433 -16.74 15.76 -7.66
N LYS A 434 -16.91 14.63 -8.34
CA LYS A 434 -15.85 13.87 -8.99
C LYS A 434 -16.31 13.32 -10.33
N ILE A 435 -15.40 13.36 -11.30
CA ILE A 435 -15.58 12.77 -12.63
C ILE A 435 -14.37 11.90 -12.93
N SER A 436 -14.60 10.65 -13.30
CA SER A 436 -13.61 9.73 -13.86
C SER A 436 -14.07 9.28 -15.24
N ARG A 437 -13.53 9.89 -16.30
CA ARG A 437 -13.92 9.61 -17.70
C ARG A 437 -12.88 8.74 -18.39
N ARG A 438 -13.33 7.88 -19.31
CA ARG A 438 -12.40 7.13 -20.17
C ARG A 438 -11.75 8.06 -21.18
N VAL A 439 -10.46 7.88 -21.42
CA VAL A 439 -9.73 8.72 -22.38
C VAL A 439 -10.18 8.44 -23.81
N ASN A 440 -10.46 7.17 -24.14
CA ASN A 440 -10.93 6.77 -25.48
C ASN A 440 -12.40 7.12 -25.76
N ASN A 441 -13.21 7.38 -24.72
CA ASN A 441 -14.60 7.79 -24.85
C ASN A 441 -14.97 8.75 -23.70
N THR A 442 -14.97 10.05 -23.97
CA THR A 442 -15.08 11.10 -22.95
C THR A 442 -16.46 11.18 -22.29
N THR A 443 -17.50 10.61 -22.91
CA THR A 443 -18.86 10.52 -22.37
C THR A 443 -19.11 9.23 -21.58
N ASP A 444 -18.17 8.27 -21.59
CA ASP A 444 -18.15 7.12 -20.69
C ASP A 444 -17.47 7.51 -19.37
N MET A 445 -18.30 7.82 -18.37
CA MET A 445 -17.88 8.46 -17.13
C MET A 445 -18.42 7.73 -15.91
N ASP A 446 -17.59 7.64 -14.87
CA ASP A 446 -18.01 7.36 -13.51
C ASP A 446 -18.06 8.69 -12.74
N ILE A 447 -19.24 9.04 -12.22
CA ILE A 447 -19.43 10.29 -11.45
C ILE A 447 -19.65 9.98 -9.96
N GLU A 448 -19.10 10.82 -9.09
CA GLU A 448 -19.52 10.90 -7.69
C GLU A 448 -20.30 12.19 -7.49
N CYS A 449 -21.49 12.06 -6.88
CA CYS A 449 -22.38 13.16 -6.57
C CYS A 449 -22.59 13.24 -5.06
N THR A 450 -22.37 14.42 -4.48
CA THR A 450 -22.68 14.68 -3.08
C THR A 450 -23.17 16.11 -2.92
N TYR A 451 -24.06 16.33 -1.95
CA TYR A 451 -24.52 17.67 -1.61
C TYR A 451 -23.50 18.40 -0.71
N ALA A 452 -22.73 17.66 0.10
CA ALA A 452 -21.68 18.19 0.98
C ALA A 452 -20.30 17.58 0.62
N VAL A 453 -19.27 18.43 0.54
CA VAL A 453 -17.87 17.98 0.42
C VAL A 453 -17.30 17.87 1.83
N ASP A 454 -16.56 16.80 2.07
CA ASP A 454 -15.94 16.50 3.35
C ASP A 454 -14.45 16.90 3.34
N TYR A 455 -14.02 17.62 4.37
CA TYR A 455 -12.62 18.02 4.59
C TYR A 455 -11.74 16.88 5.16
N GLY A 456 -12.34 15.80 5.68
CA GLY A 456 -11.65 14.68 6.32
C GLY A 456 -10.82 13.80 5.37
N ARG A 457 -11.17 13.73 4.07
CA ARG A 457 -10.38 13.01 3.05
C ARG A 457 -8.97 13.60 2.82
N ILE A 458 -8.73 14.85 3.18
CA ILE A 458 -7.45 15.55 2.96
C ILE A 458 -6.37 15.01 3.93
N ASN A 459 -6.76 14.63 5.16
CA ASN A 459 -5.85 14.08 6.17
C ASN A 459 -5.23 12.72 5.78
N GLN A 460 -5.94 11.89 5.00
CA GLN A 460 -5.42 10.58 4.55
C GLN A 460 -4.34 10.70 3.46
N ILE A 461 -4.30 11.81 2.73
CA ILE A 461 -3.25 12.07 1.74
C ILE A 461 -2.03 12.69 2.44
N GLU A 462 -2.24 13.56 3.44
CA GLU A 462 -1.16 14.09 4.28
C GLU A 462 -0.46 13.02 5.12
N SER A 463 -1.19 12.06 5.72
CA SER A 463 -0.57 10.98 6.49
C SER A 463 0.36 10.12 5.62
N ASN A 464 -0.05 9.82 4.40
CA ASN A 464 0.79 9.08 3.43
C ASN A 464 2.00 9.89 2.95
N ILE A 465 1.92 11.23 2.90
CA ILE A 465 3.04 12.10 2.50
C ILE A 465 4.02 12.31 3.66
N VAL A 466 3.55 12.42 4.90
CA VAL A 466 4.41 12.53 6.10
C VAL A 466 5.22 11.24 6.29
N ASP A 467 4.63 10.08 6.06
CA ASP A 467 5.33 8.79 6.14
C ASP A 467 6.39 8.63 5.03
N ILE A 468 6.13 9.15 3.81
CA ILE A 468 7.11 9.15 2.70
C ILE A 468 8.21 10.20 2.89
N GLN A 469 7.88 11.39 3.44
CA GLN A 469 8.87 12.44 3.72
C GLN A 469 9.78 12.10 4.92
N ALA A 470 9.29 11.33 5.90
CA ALA A 470 10.12 10.80 6.97
C ALA A 470 11.16 9.80 6.43
N ALA A 471 10.76 8.93 5.49
CA ALA A 471 11.66 7.98 4.83
C ALA A 471 12.73 8.65 3.95
N TYR A 472 12.43 9.80 3.32
CA TYR A 472 13.37 10.50 2.43
C TYR A 472 14.35 11.45 3.16
N LYS A 473 13.97 11.99 4.32
CA LYS A 473 14.82 12.91 5.09
C LYS A 473 16.04 12.24 5.74
N GLU A 474 15.99 10.94 6.01
CA GLU A 474 17.13 10.22 6.58
C GLU A 474 18.26 9.96 5.57
N GLN A 475 17.99 10.03 4.26
CA GLN A 475 18.98 9.73 3.21
C GLN A 475 19.82 10.92 2.73
N LEU A 476 19.44 12.16 3.05
CA LEU A 476 20.04 13.37 2.45
C LEU A 476 21.16 14.04 3.26
N ASN A 477 21.56 13.47 4.39
CA ASN A 477 22.44 14.13 5.35
C ASN A 477 23.85 13.52 5.50
N LYS A 478 24.52 13.09 4.41
CA LYS A 478 25.98 12.86 4.41
C LYS A 478 26.70 13.33 3.13
N ASP A 479 27.72 14.16 3.39
CA ASP A 479 28.90 14.56 2.58
C ASP A 479 28.84 15.76 1.61
N VAL A 480 29.57 16.83 1.98
CA VAL A 480 29.72 18.10 1.24
C VAL A 480 30.94 18.05 0.30
N LEU A 481 30.71 18.01 -1.02
CA LEU A 481 31.73 18.19 -2.07
C LEU A 481 32.09 19.68 -2.24
N THR A 482 33.38 20.00 -2.35
CA THR A 482 33.85 21.39 -2.57
C THR A 482 33.93 21.71 -4.08
N VAL A 483 33.24 22.78 -4.52
CA VAL A 483 33.14 23.18 -5.94
C VAL A 483 34.18 24.25 -6.30
N LEU A 484 35.02 23.98 -7.32
CA LEU A 484 36.02 24.91 -7.84
C LEU A 484 35.39 25.93 -8.82
N LYS A 485 35.46 27.22 -8.50
CA LYS A 485 34.88 28.32 -9.28
C LYS A 485 35.78 28.73 -10.44
N SER A 486 35.23 29.52 -11.37
CA SER A 486 35.86 29.79 -12.68
C SER A 486 37.17 30.60 -12.66
N TRP A 487 37.56 31.13 -11.50
CA TRP A 487 38.79 31.89 -11.27
C TRP A 487 39.70 31.25 -10.21
N ASP A 488 39.33 30.09 -9.67
CA ASP A 488 40.20 29.40 -8.71
C ASP A 488 41.40 28.80 -9.44
N SER A 489 42.61 29.10 -8.95
CA SER A 489 43.87 28.66 -9.55
C SER A 489 44.28 27.24 -9.17
N ILE A 490 43.45 26.55 -8.39
CA ILE A 490 43.72 25.19 -7.89
C ILE A 490 43.56 24.21 -9.05
N ASP A 491 44.55 23.33 -9.23
CA ASP A 491 44.50 22.28 -10.25
C ASP A 491 43.43 21.23 -9.89
N PRO A 492 42.70 20.71 -10.90
CA PRO A 492 41.67 19.71 -10.65
C PRO A 492 42.30 18.43 -10.08
N THR A 493 41.76 17.94 -8.97
CA THR A 493 42.07 16.61 -8.41
C THR A 493 40.81 15.76 -8.37
N GLU A 494 40.96 14.45 -8.13
CA GLU A 494 39.86 13.48 -8.13
C GLU A 494 38.79 13.71 -7.05
N TYR A 495 39.04 14.61 -6.09
CA TYR A 495 38.13 14.90 -4.97
C TYR A 495 37.44 16.28 -5.07
N ASN A 496 37.66 17.03 -6.16
CA ASN A 496 37.12 18.38 -6.35
C ASN A 496 36.28 18.47 -7.63
N VAL A 497 35.10 19.11 -7.57
CA VAL A 497 34.19 19.24 -8.74
C VAL A 497 34.37 20.60 -9.43
N LEU A 498 34.62 20.61 -10.74
CA LEU A 498 34.73 21.83 -11.54
C LEU A 498 33.35 22.46 -11.75
N SER A 499 33.21 23.76 -11.48
CA SER A 499 32.01 24.50 -11.87
C SER A 499 31.82 24.50 -13.39
N ALA A 500 30.56 24.42 -13.85
CA ALA A 500 30.19 24.40 -15.26
C ALA A 500 30.85 25.52 -16.09
N VAL A 501 31.04 26.70 -15.50
CA VAL A 501 31.68 27.85 -16.16
C VAL A 501 33.17 27.62 -16.44
N ARG A 502 33.89 26.90 -15.56
CA ARG A 502 35.31 26.54 -15.79
C ARG A 502 35.44 25.47 -16.88
N THR A 503 34.50 24.52 -16.93
CA THR A 503 34.43 23.47 -17.96
C THR A 503 34.18 24.05 -19.35
N ILE A 504 33.23 24.98 -19.49
CA ILE A 504 32.91 25.63 -20.77
C ILE A 504 34.10 26.40 -21.33
N ARG A 505 34.86 27.12 -20.50
CA ARG A 505 36.05 27.87 -20.94
C ARG A 505 37.14 26.96 -21.50
N THR A 506 37.37 25.80 -20.88
CA THR A 506 38.39 24.83 -21.31
C THR A 506 38.00 24.12 -22.62
N ILE A 507 36.70 23.85 -22.83
CA ILE A 507 36.17 23.25 -24.06
C ILE A 507 36.21 24.24 -25.24
N ALA A 508 35.85 25.50 -25.01
CA ALA A 508 35.84 26.54 -26.06
C ALA A 508 37.22 26.77 -26.70
N ASN A 509 38.29 26.73 -25.90
CA ASN A 509 39.66 26.89 -26.40
C ASN A 509 40.08 25.72 -27.32
N SER A 510 39.60 24.51 -27.05
CA SER A 510 39.92 23.31 -27.83
C SER A 510 39.18 23.25 -29.18
N LEU A 511 37.93 23.73 -29.25
CA LEU A 511 37.12 23.75 -30.47
C LEU A 511 37.66 24.73 -31.54
N SER A 512 38.22 25.88 -31.13
CA SER A 512 38.78 26.86 -32.07
C SER A 512 39.98 26.33 -32.90
N LYS A 513 40.60 25.25 -32.45
CA LYS A 513 41.78 24.64 -33.09
C LYS A 513 41.38 23.63 -34.19
N LEU A 514 40.17 23.06 -34.14
CA LEU A 514 39.68 22.02 -35.06
C LEU A 514 39.01 22.59 -36.33
N GLU A 515 38.41 23.77 -36.26
CA GLU A 515 37.72 24.39 -37.42
C GLU A 515 38.65 24.78 -38.57
N LYS A 516 39.95 24.99 -38.31
CA LYS A 516 40.91 25.44 -39.33
C LYS A 516 41.40 24.33 -40.28
N GLU A 517 41.15 23.05 -40.00
CA GLU A 517 41.75 21.93 -40.75
C GLU A 517 40.84 21.24 -41.78
N THR A 518 39.53 21.56 -41.85
CA THR A 518 38.55 20.73 -42.59
C THR A 518 38.11 21.25 -43.98
N ALA A 519 38.58 22.40 -44.47
CA ALA A 519 37.95 23.07 -45.62
C ALA A 519 38.47 22.72 -47.05
N ASP A 520 39.59 22.02 -47.25
CA ASP A 520 40.30 22.01 -48.56
C ASP A 520 40.37 20.67 -49.37
N LYS A 521 39.52 19.65 -49.14
CA LYS A 521 39.75 18.29 -49.74
C LYS A 521 38.60 17.56 -50.48
N TYR A 522 37.44 18.16 -50.82
CA TYR A 522 36.31 17.37 -51.38
C TYR A 522 35.51 18.01 -52.53
N LEU A 523 35.02 17.17 -53.47
CA LEU A 523 34.09 17.53 -54.57
C LEU A 523 32.85 18.23 -54.02
N ARG A 524 32.49 19.34 -54.65
CA ARG A 524 31.39 20.20 -54.21
C ARG A 524 30.07 19.75 -54.80
N LYS A 525 29.08 19.55 -53.93
CA LYS A 525 27.75 19.02 -54.31
C LYS A 525 26.78 20.07 -54.84
N ASP A 526 27.20 21.33 -54.87
CA ASP A 526 26.35 22.48 -55.17
C ASP A 526 26.63 23.11 -56.55
N ILE A 527 27.56 22.53 -57.34
CA ILE A 527 27.85 22.95 -58.72
C ILE A 527 28.13 21.74 -59.63
N PRO A 528 27.90 21.83 -60.95
CA PRO A 528 28.31 20.80 -61.91
C PRO A 528 29.83 20.62 -61.88
N ASP A 529 30.29 19.38 -61.75
CA ASP A 529 31.72 19.02 -61.62
C ASP A 529 32.05 17.80 -62.48
N THR A 530 33.30 17.62 -62.90
CA THR A 530 33.73 16.50 -63.76
C THR A 530 35.06 15.94 -63.26
N ALA A 531 35.06 14.67 -62.89
CA ALA A 531 36.26 13.97 -62.44
C ALA A 531 37.28 13.86 -63.59
N LYS A 532 38.56 14.13 -63.30
CA LYS A 532 39.64 14.10 -64.30
C LYS A 532 40.34 12.75 -64.45
N GLU A 533 40.06 11.77 -63.59
CA GLU A 533 40.67 10.43 -63.60
C GLU A 533 39.67 9.31 -63.28
N LEU A 534 40.12 8.05 -63.34
CA LEU A 534 39.31 6.86 -63.07
C LEU A 534 38.79 6.85 -61.62
N GLU A 535 37.48 7.00 -61.46
CA GLU A 535 36.85 7.03 -60.14
C GLU A 535 36.50 5.62 -59.66
N THR A 536 37.19 5.19 -58.60
CA THR A 536 36.87 3.95 -57.90
C THR A 536 36.00 4.28 -56.70
N PHE A 537 34.70 3.99 -56.80
CA PHE A 537 33.77 4.23 -55.69
C PHE A 537 33.95 3.15 -54.61
N LEU A 538 34.82 3.43 -53.64
CA LEU A 538 35.06 2.56 -52.47
C LEU A 538 33.81 2.34 -51.61
N LYS A 539 32.75 3.15 -51.82
CA LYS A 539 31.47 3.09 -51.11
C LYS A 539 30.23 2.93 -52.02
N GLY A 540 30.42 2.46 -53.26
CA GLY A 540 29.32 2.22 -54.21
C GLY A 540 28.75 3.51 -54.87
N ILE A 541 27.86 3.32 -55.85
CA ILE A 541 27.25 4.40 -56.65
C ILE A 541 25.72 4.41 -56.52
N LYS A 542 25.10 5.60 -56.42
CA LYS A 542 23.64 5.79 -56.39
C LYS A 542 23.24 6.74 -57.51
N VAL A 543 22.49 6.24 -58.51
CA VAL A 543 21.96 7.02 -59.63
C VAL A 543 20.48 7.33 -59.38
N ILE A 544 20.00 8.51 -59.79
CA ILE A 544 18.60 8.92 -59.67
C ILE A 544 18.07 9.24 -61.07
N GLY A 545 17.28 8.32 -61.64
CA GLY A 545 16.73 8.34 -63.02
C GLY A 545 16.64 6.93 -63.63
N GLU A 546 16.28 6.80 -64.91
CA GLU A 546 16.42 5.53 -65.65
C GLU A 546 17.86 5.34 -66.13
N ALA A 547 18.37 4.11 -66.03
CA ALA A 547 19.66 3.71 -66.57
C ALA A 547 19.45 2.55 -67.55
N LEU A 548 19.76 2.77 -68.83
CA LEU A 548 19.78 1.69 -69.83
C LEU A 548 21.18 1.05 -69.83
N VAL A 549 21.26 -0.25 -69.52
CA VAL A 549 22.50 -1.02 -69.50
C VAL A 549 22.33 -2.30 -70.32
N GLU A 550 23.30 -2.58 -71.19
CA GLU A 550 23.21 -3.64 -72.21
C GLU A 550 23.41 -5.06 -71.62
N SER A 551 24.19 -5.18 -70.55
CA SER A 551 24.33 -6.40 -69.73
C SER A 551 24.73 -6.05 -68.30
N LEU A 552 24.14 -6.72 -67.29
CA LEU A 552 24.46 -6.54 -65.88
C LEU A 552 24.97 -7.85 -65.28
N THR A 553 26.23 -7.86 -64.83
CA THR A 553 26.82 -8.97 -64.09
C THR A 553 27.13 -8.51 -62.67
N VAL A 554 26.59 -9.18 -61.65
CA VAL A 554 26.82 -8.85 -60.25
C VAL A 554 27.60 -9.99 -59.60
N GLU A 555 28.82 -9.73 -59.14
CA GLU A 555 29.67 -10.77 -58.53
C GLU A 555 29.27 -11.12 -57.08
N LYS A 556 28.41 -10.31 -56.44
CA LYS A 556 27.94 -10.47 -55.04
C LYS A 556 26.45 -10.07 -54.93
N ASP A 557 25.96 -9.78 -53.72
CA ASP A 557 24.54 -9.52 -53.45
C ASP A 557 23.96 -8.33 -54.24
N SER A 558 22.71 -8.46 -54.71
CA SER A 558 21.95 -7.39 -55.38
C SER A 558 20.59 -7.18 -54.73
N THR A 559 20.12 -5.93 -54.68
CA THR A 559 18.79 -5.57 -54.15
C THR A 559 18.07 -4.63 -55.12
N PHE A 560 16.76 -4.86 -55.32
CA PHE A 560 15.91 -4.06 -56.20
C PHE A 560 14.78 -3.43 -55.40
N LYS A 561 14.54 -2.13 -55.59
CA LYS A 561 13.61 -1.33 -54.77
C LYS A 561 12.17 -1.28 -55.29
N GLY A 562 11.92 -1.77 -56.51
CA GLY A 562 10.65 -1.65 -57.24
C GLY A 562 10.23 -2.95 -57.94
N LEU A 563 9.68 -2.85 -59.15
CA LEU A 563 9.27 -4.01 -59.99
C LEU A 563 10.49 -4.64 -60.67
N LEU A 564 10.60 -5.96 -60.60
CA LEU A 564 11.46 -6.76 -61.48
C LEU A 564 10.59 -7.76 -62.23
N SER A 565 10.51 -7.65 -63.55
CA SER A 565 9.64 -8.50 -64.37
C SER A 565 10.29 -8.92 -65.68
N SER A 566 9.72 -9.97 -66.25
CA SER A 566 9.87 -10.27 -67.68
C SER A 566 9.29 -9.14 -68.55
N GLU A 567 9.66 -9.11 -69.84
CA GLU A 567 9.25 -8.08 -70.82
C GLU A 567 7.72 -7.96 -70.95
N VAL A 568 6.98 -9.07 -70.72
CA VAL A 568 5.51 -9.12 -70.72
C VAL A 568 5.04 -9.96 -69.51
N PHE A 569 4.23 -9.37 -68.62
CA PHE A 569 3.68 -10.02 -67.41
C PHE A 569 2.19 -9.69 -67.23
N THR A 570 1.36 -10.71 -66.92
CA THR A 570 -0.09 -10.57 -66.62
C THR A 570 -0.47 -11.38 -65.36
N SER A 571 -1.05 -10.72 -64.34
CA SER A 571 -1.36 -11.31 -63.01
C SER A 571 -2.76 -11.97 -62.92
N GLY A 572 -2.88 -13.08 -62.16
CA GLY A 572 -4.17 -13.71 -61.77
C GLY A 572 -4.33 -15.22 -62.08
N PHE A 573 -5.21 -15.92 -61.35
CA PHE A 573 -5.55 -17.35 -61.57
C PHE A 573 -6.98 -17.49 -62.11
N PRO A 574 -7.27 -18.37 -63.11
CA PRO A 574 -6.40 -19.39 -63.71
C PRO A 574 -5.69 -18.98 -65.02
N GLY A 575 -5.60 -17.68 -65.37
CA GLY A 575 -5.21 -17.22 -66.71
C GLY A 575 -4.00 -16.25 -66.81
N GLY A 576 -3.16 -16.12 -65.79
CA GLY A 576 -1.94 -15.28 -65.83
C GLY A 576 -0.84 -15.83 -66.75
N THR A 577 0.10 -14.96 -67.16
CA THR A 577 1.28 -15.32 -67.99
C THR A 577 2.54 -14.56 -67.58
N GLY A 578 3.68 -15.26 -67.57
CA GLY A 578 5.00 -14.65 -67.31
C GLY A 578 5.37 -14.59 -65.83
N TRP A 579 6.46 -13.89 -65.50
CA TRP A 579 6.90 -13.74 -64.12
C TRP A 579 7.15 -12.28 -63.75
N ALA A 580 6.83 -11.96 -62.49
CA ALA A 580 7.20 -10.71 -61.86
C ALA A 580 7.44 -10.90 -60.36
N LEU A 581 8.45 -10.19 -59.85
CA LEU A 581 8.65 -9.92 -58.44
C LEU A 581 8.29 -8.45 -58.21
N PHE A 582 7.24 -8.21 -57.44
CA PHE A 582 6.68 -6.87 -57.28
C PHE A 582 6.04 -6.69 -55.92
N TRP A 583 5.85 -5.43 -55.57
CA TRP A 583 5.11 -5.06 -54.38
C TRP A 583 3.62 -5.02 -54.72
N LYS A 584 2.86 -5.96 -54.15
CA LYS A 584 1.39 -5.97 -54.21
C LYS A 584 0.86 -5.23 -52.99
N GLU A 585 0.02 -4.23 -53.20
CA GLU A 585 -0.70 -3.60 -52.09
C GLU A 585 -1.84 -4.52 -51.66
N VAL A 586 -1.70 -5.08 -50.47
CA VAL A 586 -2.68 -5.92 -49.81
C VAL A 586 -3.19 -5.13 -48.63
N LEU A 587 -4.49 -5.10 -48.44
CA LEU A 587 -5.06 -4.48 -47.25
C LEU A 587 -4.90 -5.46 -46.12
N ASN A 588 -4.18 -5.04 -45.09
CA ASN A 588 -4.27 -5.76 -43.83
C ASN A 588 -5.72 -5.67 -43.31
N ALA A 589 -6.02 -6.37 -42.22
CA ALA A 589 -7.37 -6.44 -41.67
C ALA A 589 -8.01 -5.07 -41.30
N ALA A 590 -7.25 -3.96 -41.27
CA ALA A 590 -7.72 -2.61 -40.93
C ALA A 590 -7.84 -1.66 -42.12
N GLY A 591 -7.88 -2.18 -43.34
CA GLY A 591 -8.16 -1.32 -44.49
C GLY A 591 -7.02 -0.36 -44.84
N VAL A 592 -5.79 -0.64 -44.37
CA VAL A 592 -4.57 0.07 -44.78
C VAL A 592 -3.78 -0.79 -45.76
N LYS A 593 -3.40 -0.17 -46.88
CA LYS A 593 -2.67 -0.82 -47.96
C LYS A 593 -1.22 -1.09 -47.55
N GLU A 594 -0.93 -2.33 -47.19
CA GLU A 594 0.41 -2.90 -46.95
C GLU A 594 1.02 -3.35 -48.28
N LYS A 595 2.28 -3.00 -48.57
CA LYS A 595 2.99 -3.54 -49.73
C LYS A 595 3.66 -4.87 -49.37
N LYS A 596 3.10 -6.00 -49.82
CA LYS A 596 3.75 -7.31 -49.72
C LYS A 596 4.56 -7.59 -50.98
N ALA A 597 5.78 -8.10 -50.82
CA ALA A 597 6.52 -8.64 -51.96
C ALA A 597 5.82 -9.92 -52.40
N VAL A 598 5.37 -9.95 -53.65
CA VAL A 598 4.71 -11.10 -54.26
C VAL A 598 5.53 -11.53 -55.47
N MET A 599 5.72 -12.84 -55.58
CA MET A 599 6.26 -13.48 -56.76
C MET A 599 5.14 -14.30 -57.40
N GLU A 600 4.71 -13.90 -58.58
CA GLU A 600 3.79 -14.69 -59.42
C GLU A 600 4.61 -15.30 -60.56
N LEU A 601 4.48 -16.61 -60.74
CA LEU A 601 5.16 -17.37 -61.79
C LEU A 601 4.36 -18.63 -62.15
N ASP A 602 4.54 -19.10 -63.39
CA ASP A 602 3.75 -20.22 -63.94
C ASP A 602 4.18 -21.60 -63.39
N GLU A 603 5.48 -21.85 -63.18
CA GLU A 603 5.98 -23.13 -62.66
C GLU A 603 7.28 -22.97 -61.84
N MET A 604 7.33 -23.54 -60.63
CA MET A 604 8.53 -23.60 -59.78
C MET A 604 9.00 -25.05 -59.62
N THR A 605 10.19 -25.40 -60.13
CA THR A 605 10.83 -26.70 -59.86
C THR A 605 12.02 -26.53 -58.90
N VAL A 606 11.91 -27.05 -57.67
CA VAL A 606 13.02 -27.06 -56.69
C VAL A 606 13.57 -28.48 -56.54
N ARG A 607 14.84 -28.71 -56.88
CA ARG A 607 15.47 -30.06 -56.86
C ARG A 607 16.09 -30.44 -55.50
N GLY A 608 16.09 -29.53 -54.53
CA GLY A 608 16.67 -29.70 -53.20
C GLY A 608 15.63 -29.52 -52.08
N VAL A 609 15.96 -28.76 -51.05
CA VAL A 609 15.09 -28.55 -49.88
C VAL A 609 14.50 -27.14 -49.87
N MET A 610 13.18 -27.02 -49.74
CA MET A 610 12.45 -25.75 -49.54
C MET A 610 12.08 -25.60 -48.06
N ARG A 611 12.53 -24.53 -47.39
CA ARG A 611 12.21 -24.22 -45.99
C ARG A 611 11.39 -22.93 -45.92
N VAL A 612 10.19 -23.00 -45.33
CA VAL A 612 9.21 -21.89 -45.29
C VAL A 612 8.64 -21.80 -43.88
N TYR A 613 8.42 -20.59 -43.36
CA TYR A 613 7.98 -20.36 -41.97
C TYR A 613 6.49 -20.67 -41.77
N GLU A 614 5.65 -20.32 -42.75
CA GLU A 614 4.22 -20.68 -42.76
C GLU A 614 3.80 -21.01 -44.20
N PHE A 615 3.17 -22.16 -44.35
CA PHE A 615 2.58 -22.59 -45.61
C PHE A 615 1.07 -22.35 -45.54
N VAL A 616 0.65 -21.13 -45.85
CA VAL A 616 -0.78 -20.77 -45.89
C VAL A 616 -1.38 -21.35 -47.17
N ILE A 617 -1.82 -22.59 -47.06
CA ILE A 617 -2.98 -23.06 -47.82
C ILE A 617 -4.15 -22.25 -47.27
N SER A 618 -4.94 -21.58 -48.10
CA SER A 618 -6.07 -20.76 -47.65
C SER A 618 -7.23 -21.60 -47.06
N GLN A 619 -6.96 -22.43 -46.03
CA GLN A 619 -7.91 -23.30 -45.32
C GLN A 619 -7.48 -23.58 -43.86
N LEU A 620 -8.43 -23.51 -42.92
CA LEU A 620 -8.27 -23.86 -41.49
C LEU A 620 -7.87 -25.34 -41.31
N MET A 621 -6.80 -25.62 -40.55
CA MET A 621 -6.43 -26.98 -40.16
C MET A 621 -7.21 -27.40 -38.90
N GLY A 622 -8.37 -28.05 -39.08
CA GLY A 622 -9.13 -28.67 -37.99
C GLY A 622 -8.86 -30.17 -37.89
N GLU A 623 -8.15 -30.62 -36.86
CA GLU A 623 -7.97 -32.05 -36.56
C GLU A 623 -9.17 -32.61 -35.78
N ASN A 624 -10.35 -32.69 -36.39
CA ASN A 624 -11.58 -33.35 -35.88
C ASN A 624 -11.83 -33.30 -34.34
N GLY A 625 -11.40 -32.24 -33.65
CA GLY A 625 -11.66 -31.96 -32.23
C GLY A 625 -10.67 -32.43 -31.16
N THR A 626 -9.79 -33.43 -31.38
CA THR A 626 -8.85 -33.94 -30.33
C THR A 626 -7.45 -34.20 -30.87
N ARG A 627 -6.42 -33.73 -30.15
CA ARG A 627 -5.00 -33.91 -30.48
C ARG A 627 -4.22 -34.48 -29.30
N LEU A 628 -3.31 -35.44 -29.59
CA LEU A 628 -2.36 -36.00 -28.63
C LEU A 628 -0.93 -35.61 -29.01
N THR A 629 -0.16 -35.11 -28.03
CA THR A 629 1.26 -34.77 -28.19
C THR A 629 2.11 -35.84 -27.50
N THR A 630 2.70 -36.73 -28.30
CA THR A 630 3.53 -37.87 -27.87
C THR A 630 4.26 -38.48 -29.08
N ASP A 631 5.07 -39.51 -28.86
CA ASP A 631 5.76 -40.24 -29.92
C ASP A 631 4.73 -40.96 -30.82
N MET A 632 4.83 -40.76 -32.13
CA MET A 632 3.97 -41.42 -33.10
C MET A 632 4.71 -41.81 -34.38
N MET A 633 4.26 -42.88 -35.04
CA MET A 633 4.78 -43.31 -36.34
C MET A 633 3.71 -44.09 -37.10
N ARG A 634 3.76 -44.07 -38.43
CA ARG A 634 2.79 -44.78 -39.27
C ARG A 634 3.22 -46.23 -39.53
N VAL A 635 2.26 -47.12 -39.67
CA VAL A 635 2.47 -48.52 -40.04
C VAL A 635 2.68 -48.63 -41.55
N ASP A 636 3.69 -49.40 -41.96
CA ASP A 636 3.87 -49.85 -43.34
C ASP A 636 3.14 -51.18 -43.57
N HIS A 637 3.59 -52.24 -42.89
CA HIS A 637 2.92 -53.55 -42.90
C HIS A 637 3.21 -54.34 -41.61
N ILE A 638 2.47 -55.45 -41.43
CA ILE A 638 2.62 -56.36 -40.30
C ILE A 638 2.99 -57.77 -40.78
N ASP A 639 3.90 -58.40 -40.05
CA ASP A 639 4.15 -59.84 -40.11
C ASP A 639 3.66 -60.47 -38.81
N ALA A 640 2.45 -61.02 -38.85
CA ALA A 640 1.82 -61.69 -37.71
C ALA A 640 2.55 -62.97 -37.28
N GLY A 641 3.30 -63.62 -38.19
CA GLY A 641 4.06 -64.84 -37.88
C GLY A 641 5.24 -64.56 -36.95
N THR A 642 5.92 -63.42 -37.14
CA THR A 642 7.04 -62.97 -36.30
C THR A 642 6.65 -61.93 -35.24
N LYS A 643 5.37 -61.51 -35.22
CA LYS A 643 4.87 -60.41 -34.37
C LYS A 643 5.65 -59.12 -34.56
N THR A 644 5.99 -58.81 -35.82
CA THR A 644 6.77 -57.64 -36.20
C THR A 644 5.89 -56.66 -36.97
N ILE A 645 5.89 -55.40 -36.57
CA ILE A 645 5.27 -54.30 -37.32
C ILE A 645 6.40 -53.46 -37.91
N TYR A 646 6.34 -53.24 -39.22
CA TYR A 646 7.24 -52.35 -39.94
C TYR A 646 6.63 -50.95 -39.99
N LEU A 647 7.48 -49.94 -39.77
CA LEU A 647 7.10 -48.54 -39.66
C LEU A 647 7.48 -47.79 -40.92
N ASP A 648 6.57 -46.93 -41.39
CA ASP A 648 6.79 -46.03 -42.51
C ASP A 648 7.73 -44.90 -42.07
N THR A 649 8.93 -44.92 -42.62
CA THR A 649 9.98 -43.93 -42.33
C THR A 649 9.88 -42.69 -43.21
N GLU A 650 8.83 -42.57 -44.04
CA GLU A 650 8.67 -41.51 -45.05
C GLU A 650 9.94 -41.33 -45.88
N LYS A 651 10.37 -42.41 -46.55
CA LYS A 651 11.60 -42.47 -47.34
C LYS A 651 12.88 -42.25 -46.51
N GLY A 652 12.96 -42.88 -45.34
CA GLY A 652 14.16 -42.85 -44.49
C GLY A 652 14.37 -41.57 -43.69
N VAL A 653 13.44 -40.61 -43.77
CA VAL A 653 13.51 -39.31 -43.07
C VAL A 653 13.17 -39.47 -41.58
N LEU A 654 12.14 -40.24 -41.26
CA LEU A 654 11.66 -40.46 -39.90
C LEU A 654 12.33 -41.68 -39.27
N TYR A 655 12.78 -41.53 -38.03
CA TYR A 655 13.38 -42.60 -37.24
C TYR A 655 12.41 -43.12 -36.20
N ASN A 656 12.47 -44.41 -35.89
CA ASN A 656 11.62 -45.07 -34.89
C ASN A 656 11.79 -44.43 -33.50
N PRO A 657 10.73 -43.76 -32.99
CA PRO A 657 10.78 -43.07 -31.70
C PRO A 657 10.48 -44.02 -30.53
N PHE A 658 10.01 -45.24 -30.78
CA PHE A 658 9.56 -46.17 -29.75
C PHE A 658 10.72 -46.88 -29.03
N ARG A 659 10.45 -47.35 -27.82
CA ARG A 659 11.39 -48.08 -26.96
C ARG A 659 10.73 -49.34 -26.37
N PRO A 660 11.53 -50.36 -25.97
CA PRO A 660 11.03 -51.50 -25.23
C PRO A 660 10.21 -51.07 -24.02
N GLY A 661 9.02 -51.64 -23.86
CA GLY A 661 8.09 -51.33 -22.78
C GLY A 661 7.03 -50.29 -23.12
N ASP A 662 7.18 -49.50 -24.18
CA ASP A 662 6.17 -48.54 -24.62
C ASP A 662 4.86 -49.26 -24.98
N ILE A 663 3.72 -48.67 -24.61
CA ILE A 663 2.38 -49.12 -24.95
C ILE A 663 1.85 -48.20 -26.04
N LEU A 664 1.55 -48.79 -27.19
CA LEU A 664 1.06 -48.09 -28.37
C LEU A 664 -0.42 -48.36 -28.54
N MET A 665 -1.15 -47.32 -28.93
CA MET A 665 -2.58 -47.37 -29.20
C MET A 665 -2.84 -46.76 -30.56
N VAL A 666 -3.75 -47.38 -31.31
CA VAL A 666 -4.36 -46.80 -32.50
C VAL A 666 -5.84 -46.68 -32.23
N GLN A 667 -6.40 -45.50 -32.48
CA GLN A 667 -7.83 -45.26 -32.34
C GLN A 667 -8.30 -44.33 -33.46
N ARG A 668 -9.42 -44.65 -34.09
CA ARG A 668 -10.08 -43.77 -35.07
C ARG A 668 -11.53 -43.55 -34.69
N PHE A 669 -11.99 -42.31 -34.85
CA PHE A 669 -13.34 -41.88 -34.51
C PHE A 669 -14.14 -41.54 -35.78
N SER A 670 -15.44 -41.81 -35.74
CA SER A 670 -16.47 -41.34 -36.68
C SER A 670 -17.56 -40.61 -35.89
N VAL A 671 -18.56 -40.05 -36.59
CA VAL A 671 -19.75 -39.41 -35.98
C VAL A 671 -20.46 -40.36 -34.99
N ASP A 672 -20.43 -41.66 -35.26
CA ASP A 672 -21.09 -42.70 -34.45
C ASP A 672 -20.19 -43.32 -33.36
N GLY A 673 -19.00 -42.76 -33.12
CA GLY A 673 -18.06 -43.23 -32.08
C GLY A 673 -16.78 -43.89 -32.61
N ILE A 674 -16.20 -44.80 -31.84
CA ILE A 674 -14.91 -45.44 -32.15
C ILE A 674 -15.13 -46.50 -33.24
N ILE A 675 -14.52 -46.30 -34.41
CA ILE A 675 -14.65 -47.22 -35.55
C ILE A 675 -13.49 -48.21 -35.67
N LYS A 676 -12.38 -47.94 -34.97
CA LYS A 676 -11.19 -48.79 -34.98
C LYS A 676 -10.37 -48.54 -33.73
N GLN A 677 -9.98 -49.61 -33.02
CA GLN A 677 -9.09 -49.54 -31.88
C GLN A 677 -8.27 -50.82 -31.73
N TYR A 678 -6.96 -50.69 -31.52
CA TYR A 678 -6.12 -51.77 -31.04
C TYR A 678 -4.94 -51.22 -30.22
N GLU A 679 -4.41 -52.05 -29.32
CA GLU A 679 -3.35 -51.70 -28.39
C GLU A 679 -2.29 -52.80 -28.34
N LEU A 680 -1.04 -52.42 -28.12
CA LEU A 680 0.07 -53.37 -28.04
C LEU A 680 1.20 -52.84 -27.17
N GLN A 681 2.03 -53.75 -26.66
CA GLN A 681 3.24 -53.41 -25.92
C GLN A 681 4.48 -53.74 -26.74
N VAL A 682 5.39 -52.78 -26.89
CA VAL A 682 6.66 -52.93 -27.59
C VAL A 682 7.62 -53.81 -26.78
N VAL A 683 8.19 -54.83 -27.42
CA VAL A 683 9.22 -55.72 -26.85
C VAL A 683 10.60 -55.32 -27.32
N THR A 684 10.77 -55.10 -28.63
CA THR A 684 12.00 -54.55 -29.20
C THR A 684 11.67 -53.49 -30.24
N ALA A 685 12.49 -52.45 -30.32
CA ALA A 685 12.43 -51.43 -31.35
C ALA A 685 13.76 -51.40 -32.09
N LYS A 686 13.73 -51.44 -33.42
CA LYS A 686 14.91 -51.50 -34.28
C LYS A 686 14.82 -50.41 -35.34
N VAL A 687 15.95 -49.76 -35.57
CA VAL A 687 16.16 -48.91 -36.75
C VAL A 687 16.63 -49.82 -37.87
N GLY A 688 16.06 -49.66 -39.06
CA GLY A 688 16.47 -50.41 -40.24
C GLY A 688 17.91 -50.09 -40.64
N ASP A 689 18.48 -50.90 -41.52
CA ASP A 689 19.82 -50.67 -42.06
C ASP A 689 19.91 -49.29 -42.73
N THR A 690 20.72 -48.39 -42.18
CA THR A 690 20.87 -47.01 -42.64
C THR A 690 21.50 -46.91 -44.01
N SER A 691 22.18 -47.97 -44.49
CA SER A 691 22.71 -48.04 -45.85
C SER A 691 21.63 -48.14 -46.93
N LYS A 692 20.38 -48.46 -46.55
CA LYS A 692 19.23 -48.56 -47.46
C LYS A 692 18.58 -47.23 -47.84
N GLY A 693 19.04 -46.10 -47.30
CA GLY A 693 18.56 -44.77 -47.68
C GLY A 693 17.04 -44.63 -47.60
N GLU A 694 16.40 -44.34 -48.74
CA GLU A 694 14.94 -44.16 -48.85
C GLU A 694 14.13 -45.45 -48.61
N GLU A 695 14.73 -46.64 -48.76
CA GLU A 695 14.07 -47.94 -48.55
C GLU A 695 14.20 -48.46 -47.11
N ARG A 696 14.75 -47.65 -46.20
CA ARG A 696 14.88 -48.04 -44.79
C ARG A 696 13.49 -48.21 -44.18
N LEU A 697 13.18 -49.41 -43.68
CA LEU A 697 12.05 -49.65 -42.79
C LEU A 697 12.56 -49.90 -41.38
N ASP A 698 12.01 -49.17 -40.44
CA ASP A 698 12.23 -49.44 -39.02
C ASP A 698 11.16 -50.44 -38.54
N SER A 699 11.41 -51.16 -37.45
CA SER A 699 10.46 -52.16 -36.97
C SER A 699 10.34 -52.23 -35.46
N ILE A 700 9.20 -52.73 -35.00
CA ILE A 700 8.94 -53.08 -33.61
C ILE A 700 8.43 -54.51 -33.52
N THR A 701 8.83 -55.23 -32.48
CA THR A 701 8.15 -56.48 -32.10
C THR A 701 7.22 -56.23 -30.93
N TYR A 702 6.07 -56.90 -30.91
CA TYR A 702 5.02 -56.64 -29.91
C TYR A 702 4.62 -57.86 -29.08
N LYS A 703 4.04 -57.60 -27.91
CA LYS A 703 3.35 -58.56 -27.04
C LYS A 703 2.07 -57.93 -26.49
N ASN A 704 1.23 -58.73 -25.85
CA ASN A 704 -0.02 -58.28 -25.22
C ASN A 704 -0.89 -57.44 -26.17
N PHE A 705 -1.09 -57.93 -27.39
CA PHE A 705 -1.94 -57.28 -28.39
C PHE A 705 -3.41 -57.42 -27.99
N VAL A 706 -4.11 -56.30 -27.93
CA VAL A 706 -5.54 -56.21 -27.61
C VAL A 706 -6.28 -55.61 -28.80
N GLY A 707 -7.23 -56.37 -29.36
CA GLY A 707 -7.89 -56.08 -30.62
C GLY A 707 -7.66 -57.19 -31.65
N ASP A 708 -8.05 -56.95 -32.90
CA ASP A 708 -7.81 -57.89 -34.01
C ASP A 708 -6.51 -57.52 -34.75
N GLU A 709 -5.56 -58.45 -34.81
CA GLU A 709 -4.29 -58.25 -35.53
C GLU A 709 -4.51 -58.02 -37.04
N GLY A 710 -5.59 -58.59 -37.60
CA GLY A 710 -6.01 -58.34 -38.98
C GLY A 710 -6.48 -56.91 -39.25
N SER A 711 -6.72 -56.13 -38.19
CA SER A 711 -7.07 -54.71 -38.30
C SER A 711 -5.86 -53.80 -38.47
N VAL A 712 -4.63 -54.27 -38.31
CA VAL A 712 -3.42 -53.47 -38.55
C VAL A 712 -3.24 -53.27 -40.06
N VAL A 713 -3.38 -52.03 -40.54
CA VAL A 713 -3.28 -51.72 -41.98
C VAL A 713 -2.30 -50.59 -42.24
N PHE A 714 -1.87 -50.49 -43.50
CA PHE A 714 -1.02 -49.41 -43.99
C PHE A 714 -1.56 -48.04 -43.56
N ARG A 715 -0.65 -47.18 -43.06
CA ARG A 715 -0.89 -45.83 -42.53
C ARG A 715 -1.70 -45.71 -41.26
N ASP A 716 -1.88 -46.78 -40.49
CA ASP A 716 -2.29 -46.63 -39.09
C ASP A 716 -1.25 -45.81 -38.32
N VAL A 717 -1.70 -44.83 -37.53
CA VAL A 717 -0.80 -44.00 -36.70
C VAL A 717 -0.69 -44.67 -35.33
N LEU A 718 0.45 -45.30 -35.08
CA LEU A 718 0.81 -45.80 -33.76
C LEU A 718 1.16 -44.62 -32.87
N THR A 719 0.47 -44.48 -31.74
CA THR A 719 0.69 -43.38 -30.79
C THR A 719 1.06 -43.96 -29.42
N ARG A 720 2.17 -43.49 -28.83
CA ARG A 720 2.57 -43.91 -27.48
C ARG A 720 1.62 -43.30 -26.45
N VAL A 721 0.92 -44.15 -25.70
CA VAL A 721 -0.04 -43.72 -24.67
C VAL A 721 0.45 -43.97 -23.24
N ASP A 722 1.40 -44.88 -23.05
CA ASP A 722 2.03 -45.18 -21.76
C ASP A 722 3.34 -45.97 -21.97
N SER A 723 4.06 -46.30 -20.90
CA SER A 723 5.19 -47.23 -20.91
C SER A 723 5.20 -48.10 -19.65
N ALA A 724 5.31 -49.41 -19.83
CA ALA A 724 5.25 -50.38 -18.73
C ALA A 724 6.54 -50.42 -17.89
N THR A 725 7.69 -50.05 -18.47
CA THR A 725 9.00 -50.21 -17.85
C THR A 725 9.77 -48.92 -17.66
N ASN A 726 9.41 -47.83 -18.36
CA ASN A 726 10.12 -46.56 -18.30
C ASN A 726 9.21 -45.46 -17.74
N SER A 727 9.54 -44.95 -16.55
CA SER A 727 8.80 -43.88 -15.88
C SER A 727 8.73 -42.58 -16.70
N ASP A 728 9.79 -42.23 -17.43
CA ASP A 728 9.88 -40.95 -18.13
C ASP A 728 9.02 -40.93 -19.41
N ARG A 729 8.57 -42.11 -19.83
CA ARG A 729 7.80 -42.34 -21.07
C ARG A 729 6.34 -42.71 -20.80
N LYS A 730 5.85 -42.45 -19.59
CA LYS A 730 4.43 -42.63 -19.23
C LYS A 730 3.55 -41.41 -19.53
N GLY A 731 4.17 -40.25 -19.74
CA GLY A 731 3.48 -38.98 -19.95
C GLY A 731 2.94 -38.78 -21.36
N VAL A 732 1.75 -38.17 -21.46
CA VAL A 732 1.07 -37.74 -22.69
C VAL A 732 0.33 -36.44 -22.44
N ILE A 733 0.36 -35.51 -23.40
CA ILE A 733 -0.45 -34.28 -23.36
C ILE A 733 -1.61 -34.42 -24.35
N LYS A 734 -2.84 -34.18 -23.87
CA LYS A 734 -4.07 -34.24 -24.66
C LYS A 734 -4.74 -32.87 -24.72
N GLN A 735 -5.19 -32.47 -25.90
CA GLN A 735 -5.97 -31.25 -26.13
C GLN A 735 -7.28 -31.64 -26.81
N THR A 736 -8.42 -31.21 -26.29
CA THR A 736 -9.72 -31.53 -26.89
C THR A 736 -10.73 -30.38 -26.79
N SER A 737 -11.55 -30.26 -27.83
CA SER A 737 -12.67 -29.31 -27.93
C SER A 737 -14.04 -29.98 -28.10
N VAL A 738 -14.10 -31.31 -28.24
CA VAL A 738 -15.32 -32.05 -28.64
C VAL A 738 -15.75 -33.14 -27.67
N GLU A 739 -14.91 -33.55 -26.73
CA GLU A 739 -15.26 -34.59 -25.75
C GLU A 739 -16.16 -34.07 -24.61
N GLU A 740 -16.78 -34.98 -23.87
CA GLU A 740 -17.59 -34.63 -22.71
C GLU A 740 -16.76 -33.83 -21.68
N GLY A 741 -17.29 -32.68 -21.25
CA GLY A 741 -16.56 -31.75 -20.38
C GLY A 741 -15.58 -30.81 -21.08
N SER A 742 -15.48 -30.83 -22.42
CA SER A 742 -14.63 -29.91 -23.21
C SER A 742 -15.03 -28.42 -23.11
N PRO A 743 -14.12 -27.48 -23.43
CA PRO A 743 -12.72 -27.68 -23.85
C PRO A 743 -11.75 -27.81 -22.67
N TYR A 744 -10.74 -28.67 -22.79
CA TYR A 744 -9.67 -28.83 -21.80
C TYR A 744 -8.35 -29.34 -22.40
N LEU A 745 -7.27 -29.08 -21.67
CA LEU A 745 -5.93 -29.66 -21.87
C LEU A 745 -5.58 -30.52 -20.65
N ASP A 746 -5.24 -31.78 -20.90
CA ASP A 746 -4.83 -32.73 -19.88
C ASP A 746 -3.36 -33.12 -20.00
N VAL A 747 -2.70 -33.19 -18.85
CA VAL A 747 -1.44 -33.93 -18.68
C VAL A 747 -1.75 -35.27 -18.05
N LEU A 748 -1.58 -36.32 -18.83
CA LEU A 748 -1.82 -37.70 -18.44
C LEU A 748 -0.49 -38.39 -18.14
N TYR A 749 -0.44 -39.18 -17.07
CA TYR A 749 0.73 -39.98 -16.71
C TYR A 749 0.29 -41.34 -16.17
N GLY A 750 0.64 -42.40 -16.89
CA GLY A 750 0.28 -43.77 -16.52
C GLY A 750 -1.11 -44.19 -17.02
N MET A 751 -1.53 -43.74 -18.21
CA MET A 751 -2.87 -44.00 -18.75
C MET A 751 -3.30 -45.49 -18.75
N LYS A 752 -2.35 -46.42 -18.83
CA LYS A 752 -2.59 -47.88 -18.84
C LYS A 752 -2.03 -48.60 -17.62
N THR A 753 -1.01 -48.04 -16.99
CA THR A 753 -0.35 -48.61 -15.80
C THR A 753 -0.95 -48.14 -14.48
N ASP A 754 -1.61 -46.98 -14.46
CA ASP A 754 -2.29 -46.36 -13.30
C ASP A 754 -3.49 -45.52 -13.80
N PRO A 755 -4.54 -46.18 -14.35
CA PRO A 755 -5.65 -45.48 -15.01
C PRO A 755 -6.46 -44.62 -14.04
N ASP A 756 -6.61 -45.04 -12.79
CA ASP A 756 -7.43 -44.36 -11.78
C ASP A 756 -6.83 -43.01 -11.36
N ASN A 757 -5.50 -42.83 -11.50
CA ASN A 757 -4.79 -41.58 -11.17
C ASN A 757 -4.06 -40.98 -12.38
N ALA A 758 -4.49 -41.32 -13.60
CA ALA A 758 -3.76 -40.93 -14.81
C ALA A 758 -3.74 -39.41 -15.03
N VAL A 759 -4.80 -38.68 -14.66
CA VAL A 759 -4.87 -37.22 -14.82
C VAL A 759 -4.04 -36.54 -13.74
N ARG A 760 -2.95 -35.87 -14.14
CA ARG A 760 -2.08 -35.11 -13.21
C ARG A 760 -2.39 -33.62 -13.20
N LEU A 761 -2.84 -33.11 -14.33
CA LEU A 761 -3.25 -31.72 -14.51
C LEU A 761 -4.35 -31.63 -15.55
N ARG A 762 -5.36 -30.79 -15.28
CA ARG A 762 -6.34 -30.32 -16.26
C ARG A 762 -6.43 -28.79 -16.24
N LEU A 763 -6.31 -28.18 -17.42
CA LEU A 763 -6.54 -26.75 -17.63
C LEU A 763 -7.71 -26.56 -18.60
N GLY A 764 -8.72 -25.79 -18.20
CA GLY A 764 -9.94 -25.57 -18.99
C GLY A 764 -11.17 -25.93 -18.18
N ARG A 765 -12.17 -26.55 -18.81
CA ARG A 765 -13.39 -26.93 -18.10
C ARG A 765 -13.15 -28.18 -17.23
N LEU A 766 -13.41 -28.05 -15.93
CA LEU A 766 -13.16 -29.08 -14.92
C LEU A 766 -14.31 -30.06 -14.75
N ALA A 767 -15.42 -29.84 -15.47
CA ALA A 767 -16.56 -30.74 -15.48
C ALA A 767 -16.12 -32.15 -15.92
N GLY A 768 -16.46 -33.16 -15.12
CA GLY A 768 -16.08 -34.55 -15.34
C GLY A 768 -14.98 -35.07 -14.41
N ILE A 769 -14.35 -34.20 -13.60
CA ILE A 769 -13.44 -34.61 -12.53
C ILE A 769 -14.21 -34.70 -11.22
N ILE A 770 -14.15 -35.86 -10.57
CA ILE A 770 -14.67 -36.09 -9.21
C ILE A 770 -13.49 -36.44 -8.33
N THR A 771 -13.28 -35.67 -7.26
CA THR A 771 -12.30 -36.01 -6.23
C THR A 771 -13.00 -36.32 -4.93
N TYR A 772 -12.38 -37.13 -4.07
CA TYR A 772 -12.95 -37.46 -2.77
C TYR A 772 -12.98 -36.26 -1.80
N TRP A 773 -12.09 -35.28 -2.01
CA TRP A 773 -12.03 -34.05 -1.20
C TRP A 773 -13.08 -33.00 -1.60
N TRP A 774 -13.36 -32.86 -2.91
CA TRP A 774 -14.15 -31.75 -3.44
C TRP A 774 -15.39 -32.17 -4.21
N GLY A 775 -15.64 -33.48 -4.33
CA GLY A 775 -16.72 -34.01 -5.14
C GLY A 775 -16.56 -33.64 -6.62
N GLN A 776 -17.67 -33.40 -7.31
CA GLN A 776 -17.70 -33.02 -8.72
C GLN A 776 -17.21 -31.57 -8.89
N LEU A 777 -16.07 -31.40 -9.56
CA LEU A 777 -15.55 -30.07 -9.92
C LEU A 777 -16.43 -29.40 -10.97
N GLN A 778 -16.55 -28.07 -10.91
CA GLN A 778 -17.43 -27.25 -11.75
C GLN A 778 -16.68 -26.08 -12.40
N GLY A 779 -17.15 -25.63 -13.56
CA GLY A 779 -16.66 -24.43 -14.23
C GLY A 779 -15.30 -24.59 -14.93
N TYR A 780 -14.69 -23.45 -15.26
CA TYR A 780 -13.36 -23.36 -15.87
C TYR A 780 -12.31 -23.08 -14.80
N GLY A 781 -11.14 -23.72 -14.90
CA GLY A 781 -10.05 -23.50 -13.96
C GLY A 781 -8.84 -24.39 -14.22
N LEU A 782 -7.98 -24.45 -13.20
CA LEU A 782 -6.79 -25.30 -13.14
C LEU A 782 -6.98 -26.33 -12.03
N TYR A 783 -6.89 -27.61 -12.37
CA TYR A 783 -6.76 -28.70 -11.42
C TYR A 783 -5.38 -29.32 -11.60
N SER A 784 -4.60 -29.42 -10.52
CA SER A 784 -3.26 -30.04 -10.52
C SER A 784 -3.01 -30.74 -9.19
N ASN A 785 -2.30 -31.87 -9.21
CA ASN A 785 -1.90 -32.58 -7.99
C ASN A 785 -0.82 -31.84 -7.19
N ASN A 786 0.04 -31.06 -7.86
CA ASN A 786 1.06 -30.22 -7.22
C ASN A 786 1.36 -29.02 -8.12
N ALA A 787 1.27 -27.79 -7.59
CA ALA A 787 1.51 -26.56 -8.34
C ALA A 787 2.24 -25.54 -7.46
N TYR A 788 3.34 -25.00 -7.99
CA TYR A 788 4.09 -23.88 -7.38
C TYR A 788 3.73 -22.62 -8.16
N LEU A 789 3.02 -21.69 -7.52
CA LEU A 789 2.51 -20.47 -8.16
C LEU A 789 3.05 -19.25 -7.42
N LEU A 790 3.53 -18.25 -8.16
CA LEU A 790 4.04 -16.98 -7.65
C LEU A 790 3.19 -15.83 -8.20
N GLY A 791 2.76 -14.89 -7.36
CA GLY A 791 1.93 -13.73 -7.73
C GLY A 791 0.85 -13.42 -6.70
N ASP A 792 -0.02 -12.46 -7.01
CA ASP A 792 -1.15 -12.06 -6.16
C ASP A 792 -2.37 -12.97 -6.39
N PHE A 793 -2.90 -13.55 -5.32
CA PHE A 793 -4.07 -14.43 -5.38
C PHE A 793 -5.27 -13.75 -4.76
N ARG A 794 -6.31 -13.50 -5.56
CA ARG A 794 -7.56 -12.92 -5.07
C ARG A 794 -8.65 -13.95 -4.91
N LEU A 795 -9.35 -13.88 -3.79
CA LEU A 795 -10.57 -14.64 -3.58
C LEU A 795 -11.73 -14.06 -4.39
N ARG A 796 -12.78 -14.85 -4.61
CA ARG A 796 -14.02 -14.36 -5.25
C ARG A 796 -14.70 -13.23 -4.46
N THR A 797 -14.35 -13.07 -3.19
CA THR A 797 -14.79 -11.97 -2.32
C THR A 797 -14.09 -10.64 -2.64
N GLY A 798 -13.06 -10.64 -3.50
CA GLY A 798 -12.25 -9.46 -3.81
C GLY A 798 -11.09 -9.23 -2.84
N GLU A 799 -11.05 -9.98 -1.75
CA GLU A 799 -9.97 -9.96 -0.75
C GLU A 799 -8.71 -10.63 -1.30
N ASP A 800 -7.56 -10.05 -0.95
CA ASP A 800 -6.27 -10.66 -1.22
C ASP A 800 -5.99 -11.80 -0.21
N VAL A 801 -5.51 -12.93 -0.72
CA VAL A 801 -5.27 -14.13 0.09
C VAL A 801 -4.18 -13.86 1.14
N ARG A 802 -3.18 -13.03 0.83
CA ARG A 802 -2.14 -12.64 1.78
C ARG A 802 -2.70 -11.84 2.94
N THR A 803 -3.53 -10.82 2.68
CA THR A 803 -4.19 -10.05 3.75
C THR A 803 -5.03 -10.93 4.66
N LYS A 804 -5.72 -11.93 4.11
CA LYS A 804 -6.52 -12.87 4.94
C LYS A 804 -5.66 -13.80 5.78
N PHE A 805 -4.53 -14.27 5.25
CA PHE A 805 -3.57 -15.07 6.01
C PHE A 805 -2.82 -14.23 7.05
N GLU A 806 -2.47 -12.98 6.77
CA GLU A 806 -1.84 -12.07 7.74
C GLU A 806 -2.81 -11.70 8.87
N ILE A 807 -4.10 -11.49 8.59
CA ILE A 807 -5.14 -11.29 9.61
C ILE A 807 -5.35 -12.58 10.44
N MET A 808 -5.34 -13.75 9.80
CA MET A 808 -5.43 -15.04 10.51
C MET A 808 -4.18 -15.36 11.32
N GLU A 809 -2.99 -15.09 10.80
CA GLU A 809 -1.70 -15.26 11.48
C GLU A 809 -1.54 -14.24 12.61
N GLY A 810 -2.03 -13.01 12.45
CA GLY A 810 -2.10 -12.02 13.52
C GLY A 810 -3.04 -12.45 14.65
N MET A 811 -4.20 -13.03 14.30
CA MET A 811 -5.13 -13.62 15.28
C MET A 811 -4.57 -14.90 15.94
N LEU A 812 -3.89 -15.76 15.17
CA LEU A 812 -3.28 -17.00 15.68
C LEU A 812 -2.01 -16.73 16.50
N GLN A 813 -1.18 -15.75 16.14
CA GLN A 813 -0.04 -15.31 16.95
C GLN A 813 -0.52 -14.69 18.26
N SER A 814 -1.58 -13.88 18.25
CA SER A 814 -2.17 -13.35 19.50
C SER A 814 -2.74 -14.46 20.39
N ALA A 815 -3.28 -15.54 19.82
CA ALA A 815 -3.73 -16.72 20.55
C ALA A 815 -2.60 -17.69 20.97
N MET A 816 -1.46 -17.72 20.26
CA MET A 816 -0.32 -18.62 20.53
C MET A 816 0.85 -17.97 21.28
N GLN A 817 0.93 -16.64 21.36
CA GLN A 817 2.00 -15.89 22.05
C GLN A 817 1.71 -15.58 23.52
N SER A 818 1.00 -16.45 24.23
CA SER A 818 0.79 -16.27 25.68
C SER A 818 1.41 -17.35 26.56
N VAL A 819 2.23 -18.26 26.03
CA VAL A 819 3.25 -18.91 26.89
C VAL A 819 4.48 -18.01 26.91
N VAL A 820 4.35 -16.82 27.50
CA VAL A 820 5.50 -16.00 27.82
C VAL A 820 6.15 -16.66 29.03
N ASN A 821 7.37 -17.17 28.86
CA ASN A 821 8.27 -17.42 29.99
C ASN A 821 8.60 -16.04 30.59
N THR A 822 7.71 -15.46 31.39
CA THR A 822 8.00 -14.24 32.17
C THR A 822 8.96 -14.64 33.29
N MET A 823 10.22 -14.91 32.96
CA MET A 823 11.29 -14.73 33.93
C MET A 823 11.66 -13.25 33.87
N THR A 824 11.30 -12.51 34.90
CA THR A 824 11.74 -11.14 35.12
C THR A 824 13.26 -11.14 35.34
N GLU A 825 13.98 -10.10 34.89
CA GLU A 825 15.42 -9.94 35.19
C GLU A 825 15.70 -9.96 36.70
N GLU A 826 14.68 -9.67 37.54
CA GLU A 826 14.76 -9.74 38.99
C GLU A 826 15.07 -11.16 39.53
N ASP A 827 14.71 -12.22 38.79
CA ASP A 827 14.88 -13.61 39.23
C ASP A 827 16.19 -14.25 38.74
N ASN A 828 16.91 -13.61 37.82
CA ASN A 828 18.16 -14.11 37.26
C ASN A 828 19.36 -13.47 37.96
N PHE A 829 20.30 -14.30 38.44
CA PHE A 829 21.52 -13.79 39.08
C PHE A 829 22.50 -13.13 38.09
N LEU A 830 22.36 -13.42 36.79
CA LEU A 830 23.12 -12.76 35.71
C LEU A 830 22.37 -11.52 35.21
N LYS A 831 23.08 -10.41 35.04
CA LYS A 831 22.52 -9.17 34.50
C LYS A 831 22.50 -9.17 32.98
N ASN A 832 21.45 -8.60 32.37
CA ASN A 832 21.29 -8.49 30.92
C ASN A 832 21.54 -9.83 30.21
N ALA A 833 20.98 -10.91 30.76
CA ALA A 833 21.13 -12.27 30.24
C ALA A 833 20.02 -12.65 29.25
N SER A 834 19.08 -11.73 29.00
CA SER A 834 18.03 -11.80 27.98
C SER A 834 18.50 -11.30 26.62
N PHE A 835 19.58 -10.52 26.56
CA PHE A 835 20.22 -10.00 25.34
C PHE A 835 19.25 -9.33 24.35
N GLN A 836 18.25 -8.59 24.86
CA GLN A 836 17.19 -8.01 24.02
C GLN A 836 17.66 -6.81 23.18
N ASP A 837 18.43 -5.89 23.78
CA ASP A 837 18.84 -4.64 23.15
C ASP A 837 20.35 -4.54 22.91
N ASP A 838 21.16 -4.97 23.89
CA ASP A 838 22.62 -4.86 23.84
C ASP A 838 23.33 -5.96 24.66
N MET A 839 24.66 -5.87 24.74
CA MET A 839 25.50 -6.74 25.58
C MET A 839 26.14 -5.99 26.76
N ALA A 840 25.48 -4.96 27.31
CA ALA A 840 25.97 -4.25 28.48
C ALA A 840 26.20 -5.22 29.66
N TYR A 841 27.23 -4.97 30.46
CA TYR A 841 27.70 -5.85 31.55
C TYR A 841 28.36 -7.18 31.13
N TRP A 842 28.60 -7.38 29.83
CA TRP A 842 29.34 -8.53 29.31
C TRP A 842 30.62 -8.11 28.58
N GLU A 843 31.75 -8.71 28.96
CA GLU A 843 32.98 -8.66 28.18
C GLU A 843 32.94 -9.70 27.06
N ARG A 844 33.43 -9.35 25.87
CA ARG A 844 33.38 -10.20 24.68
C ARG A 844 34.68 -10.18 23.90
N GLU A 845 34.94 -11.27 23.19
CA GLU A 845 36.01 -11.35 22.20
C GLU A 845 35.39 -11.36 20.79
N SER A 846 35.88 -10.54 19.87
CA SER A 846 35.40 -10.50 18.48
C SER A 846 36.52 -10.06 17.55
N ASP A 847 36.84 -10.86 16.54
CA ASP A 847 37.71 -10.52 15.42
C ASP A 847 36.84 -10.21 14.20
N MET A 848 36.84 -8.96 13.76
CA MET A 848 36.06 -8.49 12.61
C MET A 848 37.02 -7.97 11.54
N ALA A 849 37.17 -8.70 10.44
CA ALA A 849 37.92 -8.25 9.27
C ALA A 849 36.97 -7.57 8.29
N LEU A 850 37.19 -6.27 8.07
CA LEU A 850 36.48 -5.50 7.05
C LEU A 850 37.21 -5.63 5.72
N PHE A 851 36.49 -5.95 4.64
CA PHE A 851 37.10 -6.07 3.32
C PHE A 851 37.18 -4.72 2.62
N ASP A 852 38.37 -4.39 2.10
CA ASP A 852 38.59 -3.27 1.17
C ASP A 852 38.81 -3.78 -0.25
N ILE A 853 38.34 -3.00 -1.24
CA ILE A 853 38.84 -3.08 -2.61
C ILE A 853 39.40 -1.70 -2.96
N GLY A 854 40.73 -1.58 -2.95
CA GLY A 854 41.41 -0.33 -3.31
C GLY A 854 41.28 0.76 -2.26
N GLY A 855 41.15 0.38 -0.98
CA GLY A 855 41.04 1.32 0.14
C GLY A 855 39.63 1.86 0.41
N GLN A 856 38.62 1.41 -0.33
CA GLN A 856 37.20 1.61 0.01
C GLN A 856 36.59 0.33 0.55
N LEU A 857 35.90 0.45 1.70
CA LEU A 857 35.19 -0.64 2.35
C LEU A 857 34.01 -1.10 1.47
N LEU A 858 33.85 -2.41 1.31
CA LEU A 858 32.79 -2.97 0.48
C LEU A 858 31.43 -2.88 1.21
N ASP A 859 30.54 -2.00 0.74
CA ASP A 859 29.19 -1.79 1.26
C ASP A 859 28.16 -2.48 0.35
N LEU A 860 27.30 -3.34 0.91
CA LEU A 860 26.22 -4.06 0.20
C LEU A 860 24.82 -3.56 0.58
N GLY A 861 24.72 -2.29 1.01
CA GLY A 861 23.44 -1.58 1.10
C GLY A 861 22.66 -1.78 2.40
N VAL A 862 23.14 -2.62 3.32
CA VAL A 862 22.57 -2.75 4.67
C VAL A 862 23.63 -2.83 5.77
N ASN A 863 24.85 -3.30 5.47
CA ASN A 863 26.02 -3.29 6.35
C ASN A 863 27.31 -3.45 5.53
N PHE A 864 28.47 -3.05 6.08
CA PHE A 864 29.78 -3.37 5.49
C PHE A 864 30.02 -4.89 5.48
N TYR A 865 30.53 -5.42 4.37
CA TYR A 865 30.86 -6.84 4.27
C TYR A 865 32.03 -7.16 5.21
N SER A 866 31.77 -7.99 6.22
CA SER A 866 32.76 -8.43 7.21
C SER A 866 32.77 -9.95 7.34
N GLU A 867 33.95 -10.57 7.28
CA GLU A 867 34.10 -11.96 7.73
C GLU A 867 34.28 -11.96 9.25
N LYS A 868 33.26 -12.47 9.94
CA LYS A 868 33.30 -12.72 11.39
C LYS A 868 33.77 -14.15 11.63
N ASN A 869 35.10 -14.35 11.63
CA ASN A 869 35.69 -15.67 11.90
C ASN A 869 35.62 -16.05 13.39
N LYS A 870 35.58 -15.05 14.28
CA LYS A 870 35.42 -15.20 15.72
C LYS A 870 34.56 -14.06 16.24
N VAL A 871 33.36 -14.33 16.74
CA VAL A 871 32.46 -13.27 17.21
C VAL A 871 31.59 -13.75 18.37
N ALA A 872 31.31 -12.83 19.29
CA ALA A 872 30.19 -12.92 20.20
C ALA A 872 29.36 -11.64 20.05
N ASP A 873 28.15 -11.78 19.52
CA ASP A 873 27.23 -10.68 19.20
C ASP A 873 25.77 -11.13 19.28
N ILE A 874 24.86 -10.16 19.12
CA ILE A 874 23.43 -10.40 18.98
C ILE A 874 23.15 -10.53 17.48
N ASP A 875 22.58 -11.67 17.08
CA ASP A 875 22.28 -12.00 15.69
C ASP A 875 20.82 -12.49 15.57
N SER A 876 20.25 -12.34 14.37
CA SER A 876 18.89 -12.79 14.09
C SER A 876 18.87 -14.25 13.67
N PHE A 877 18.11 -15.08 14.38
CA PHE A 877 17.83 -16.47 14.00
C PHE A 877 16.32 -16.71 14.05
N ASP A 878 15.75 -17.16 12.92
CA ASP A 878 14.29 -17.37 12.74
C ASP A 878 13.41 -16.17 13.17
N GLY A 879 13.89 -14.95 12.87
CA GLY A 879 13.16 -13.70 13.16
C GLY A 879 13.24 -13.21 14.62
N ARG A 880 14.04 -13.86 15.48
CA ARG A 880 14.29 -13.44 16.87
C ARG A 880 15.75 -13.03 17.08
N PHE A 881 15.99 -12.02 17.91
CA PHE A 881 17.35 -11.63 18.31
C PHE A 881 17.87 -12.58 19.40
N MET A 882 19.07 -13.12 19.19
CA MET A 882 19.65 -14.15 20.06
C MET A 882 21.14 -13.89 20.23
N LEU A 883 21.70 -14.33 21.37
CA LEU A 883 23.14 -14.31 21.56
C LEU A 883 23.79 -15.39 20.68
N ARG A 884 24.69 -14.98 19.79
CA ARG A 884 25.51 -15.87 18.97
C ARG A 884 26.93 -15.92 19.52
N ILE A 885 27.46 -17.12 19.74
CA ILE A 885 28.87 -17.35 20.07
C ILE A 885 29.48 -18.22 18.99
N LYS A 886 30.28 -17.59 18.12
CA LYS A 886 31.02 -18.26 17.05
C LYS A 886 32.51 -18.25 17.34
N ARG A 887 33.04 -19.41 17.74
CA ARG A 887 34.46 -19.63 18.06
C ARG A 887 35.01 -18.63 19.08
N SER A 888 34.15 -18.08 19.94
CA SER A 888 34.44 -16.96 20.83
C SER A 888 33.95 -17.20 22.28
N HIS A 889 34.01 -16.17 23.12
CA HIS A 889 33.54 -16.20 24.50
C HIS A 889 32.94 -14.86 24.96
N ILE A 890 32.09 -14.95 25.99
CA ILE A 890 31.63 -13.83 26.80
C ILE A 890 31.91 -14.08 28.28
N ARG A 891 32.14 -13.01 29.03
CA ARG A 891 32.43 -13.06 30.47
C ARG A 891 31.67 -11.96 31.22
N GLN A 892 31.00 -12.31 32.31
CA GLN A 892 30.43 -11.33 33.24
C GLN A 892 31.26 -11.32 34.53
N LEU A 893 31.70 -10.12 34.94
CA LEU A 893 32.55 -9.95 36.12
C LEU A 893 31.76 -10.26 37.38
N ASN A 894 32.40 -10.87 38.38
CA ASN A 894 31.76 -11.20 39.67
C ASN A 894 31.14 -9.98 40.38
N ALA A 895 31.66 -8.77 40.13
CA ALA A 895 31.10 -7.53 40.69
C ALA A 895 29.68 -7.23 40.20
N ASP A 896 29.31 -7.74 39.02
CA ASP A 896 28.03 -7.48 38.36
C ASP A 896 27.01 -8.62 38.53
N ILE A 897 27.40 -9.71 39.20
CA ILE A 897 26.54 -10.88 39.47
C ILE A 897 25.83 -10.72 40.82
N THR A 898 24.52 -10.94 40.86
CA THR A 898 23.73 -10.90 42.09
C THR A 898 24.00 -12.16 42.91
N LYS A 899 24.29 -12.01 44.21
CA LYS A 899 24.73 -13.14 45.06
C LYS A 899 23.53 -13.89 45.67
N PRO A 900 23.43 -15.22 45.51
CA PRO A 900 22.42 -16.03 46.19
C PRO A 900 22.72 -16.15 47.70
N GLU A 901 21.75 -16.63 48.49
CA GLU A 901 21.96 -16.90 49.91
C GLU A 901 23.03 -17.99 50.13
N ASP A 902 23.86 -17.83 51.17
CA ASP A 902 24.95 -18.74 51.50
C ASP A 902 24.47 -20.19 51.64
N GLY A 903 24.98 -21.09 50.79
CA GLY A 903 24.64 -22.52 50.78
C GLY A 903 23.52 -22.91 49.80
N SER A 904 22.97 -21.97 49.02
CA SER A 904 21.96 -22.26 48.00
C SER A 904 22.54 -23.08 46.83
N VAL A 905 21.75 -24.02 46.32
CA VAL A 905 22.03 -24.68 45.03
C VAL A 905 21.53 -23.76 43.93
N ILE A 906 22.41 -23.42 42.99
CA ILE A 906 22.04 -22.61 41.82
C ILE A 906 22.01 -23.47 40.56
N PHE A 907 21.08 -23.15 39.67
CA PHE A 907 20.82 -23.83 38.40
C PHE A 907 21.25 -22.91 37.26
N LEU A 908 22.19 -23.37 36.43
CA LEU A 908 22.55 -22.73 35.17
C LEU A 908 21.81 -23.44 34.04
N THR A 909 20.96 -22.69 33.33
CA THR A 909 20.20 -23.20 32.18
C THR A 909 20.58 -22.45 30.92
N LEU A 910 20.86 -23.21 29.86
CA LEU A 910 21.13 -22.71 28.51
C LEU A 910 20.14 -23.37 27.55
N LYS A 911 19.29 -22.57 26.91
CA LYS A 911 18.48 -23.00 25.76
C LYS A 911 19.18 -22.54 24.48
N TYR A 912 19.60 -23.47 23.64
CA TYR A 912 20.49 -23.16 22.51
C TYR A 912 20.17 -23.95 21.25
N HIS A 913 20.59 -23.40 20.11
CA HIS A 913 20.65 -24.06 18.82
C HIS A 913 22.11 -24.11 18.35
N CYS A 914 22.61 -25.30 18.01
CA CYS A 914 23.98 -25.51 17.59
C CYS A 914 24.07 -25.67 16.06
N ALA A 915 24.65 -24.68 15.39
CA ALA A 915 24.79 -24.66 13.93
C ALA A 915 26.08 -25.35 13.46
N GLU A 916 27.19 -25.19 14.19
CA GLU A 916 28.44 -25.94 13.98
C GLU A 916 28.87 -26.60 15.29
N GLU A 917 29.21 -27.90 15.25
CA GLU A 917 29.69 -28.67 16.40
C GLU A 917 30.89 -27.97 17.09
N GLY A 918 30.90 -28.00 18.42
CA GLY A 918 31.98 -27.42 19.22
C GLY A 918 31.95 -27.84 20.68
N ILE A 919 32.92 -27.36 21.44
CA ILE A 919 33.01 -27.55 22.89
C ILE A 919 32.42 -26.32 23.58
N LEU A 920 31.38 -26.53 24.39
CA LEU A 920 30.79 -25.52 25.27
C LEU A 920 31.48 -25.57 26.63
N THR A 921 31.96 -24.42 27.06
CA THR A 921 32.39 -24.14 28.44
C THR A 921 31.46 -23.10 29.04
N ALA A 922 30.75 -23.41 30.11
CA ALA A 922 29.82 -22.48 30.76
C ALA A 922 29.86 -22.61 32.29
N GLY A 923 29.92 -21.48 33.01
CA GLY A 923 29.86 -21.43 34.48
C GLY A 923 31.06 -20.76 35.15
N PHE A 924 31.27 -21.08 36.43
CA PHE A 924 32.32 -20.47 37.26
C PHE A 924 33.57 -21.36 37.31
N SER A 925 34.70 -20.87 36.82
CA SER A 925 35.94 -21.66 36.83
C SER A 925 36.38 -21.98 38.27
N GLY A 926 36.34 -23.27 38.65
CA GLY A 926 36.76 -23.74 39.98
C GLY A 926 35.63 -23.85 41.03
N SER A 927 34.38 -23.59 40.67
CA SER A 927 33.20 -23.78 41.54
C SER A 927 31.99 -24.25 40.71
N ALA A 928 31.07 -25.02 41.28
CA ALA A 928 29.88 -25.45 40.55
C ALA A 928 28.80 -24.33 40.60
N PRO A 929 27.95 -24.15 39.58
CA PRO A 929 27.86 -24.91 38.34
C PRO A 929 28.94 -24.53 37.32
N TYR A 930 29.57 -25.55 36.71
CA TYR A 930 30.55 -25.44 35.63
C TYR A 930 30.43 -26.67 34.71
N VAL A 931 30.34 -26.45 33.40
CA VAL A 931 30.26 -27.51 32.39
C VAL A 931 31.28 -27.29 31.28
N GLU A 932 31.89 -28.37 30.82
CA GLU A 932 32.72 -28.42 29.62
C GLU A 932 32.35 -29.67 28.82
N GLN A 933 31.58 -29.52 27.73
CA GLN A 933 31.07 -30.66 26.96
C GLN A 933 31.04 -30.38 25.46
N VAL A 934 31.10 -31.45 24.66
CA VAL A 934 30.92 -31.37 23.20
C VAL A 934 29.43 -31.28 22.89
N ILE A 935 29.06 -30.32 22.05
CA ILE A 935 27.69 -30.12 21.55
C ILE A 935 27.67 -30.39 20.05
N PRO A 936 26.93 -31.40 19.57
CA PRO A 936 26.80 -31.70 18.15
C PRO A 936 25.95 -30.63 17.44
N ALA A 937 26.11 -30.50 16.12
CA ALA A 937 25.17 -29.72 15.32
C ALA A 937 23.83 -30.46 15.19
N GLY A 938 22.71 -29.75 15.29
CA GLY A 938 21.37 -30.35 15.27
C GLY A 938 20.29 -29.36 14.82
N GLU A 939 19.13 -29.87 14.39
CA GLU A 939 17.98 -29.05 14.04
C GLU A 939 17.11 -28.80 15.29
N GLY A 940 16.74 -27.53 15.53
CA GLY A 940 15.90 -27.12 16.67
C GLY A 940 16.70 -26.61 17.89
N PHE A 941 15.98 -26.31 18.97
CA PHE A 941 16.54 -25.83 20.24
C PHE A 941 16.61 -26.94 21.28
N ASP A 942 17.79 -27.12 21.88
CA ASP A 942 18.04 -28.01 23.00
C ASP A 942 18.22 -27.23 24.31
N ILE A 943 17.99 -27.89 25.45
CA ILE A 943 18.15 -27.31 26.79
C ILE A 943 19.25 -28.06 27.53
N LEU A 944 20.23 -27.33 28.08
CA LEU A 944 21.23 -27.83 29.01
C LEU A 944 21.01 -27.16 30.37
N GLU A 945 20.68 -27.95 31.38
CA GLU A 945 20.54 -27.51 32.77
C GLU A 945 21.59 -28.22 33.63
N ILE A 946 22.34 -27.45 34.41
CA ILE A 946 23.30 -27.97 35.39
C ILE A 946 23.11 -27.27 36.73
N SER A 947 23.32 -27.96 37.85
CA SER A 947 23.17 -27.39 39.18
C SER A 947 24.40 -27.59 40.05
N GLY A 948 24.60 -26.70 41.02
CA GLY A 948 25.75 -26.76 41.92
C GLY A 948 25.74 -25.70 43.01
N VAL A 949 26.59 -25.89 44.02
CA VAL A 949 26.80 -24.90 45.09
C VAL A 949 27.95 -23.99 44.67
N TRP A 950 27.63 -22.71 44.45
CA TRP A 950 28.63 -21.69 44.14
C TRP A 950 29.19 -21.08 45.43
N ASN A 951 30.51 -20.92 45.49
CA ASN A 951 31.20 -20.36 46.67
C ASN A 951 31.26 -18.82 46.69
N GLY A 952 30.52 -18.14 45.81
CA GLY A 952 30.46 -16.68 45.71
C GLY A 952 31.71 -16.01 45.08
N THR A 953 32.61 -16.79 44.46
CA THR A 953 33.86 -16.31 43.85
C THR A 953 34.04 -16.77 42.40
N GLY A 954 34.73 -15.96 41.59
CA GLY A 954 34.98 -16.22 40.16
C GLY A 954 34.02 -15.47 39.22
N ASP A 955 34.51 -15.13 38.02
CA ASP A 955 33.70 -14.55 36.95
C ASP A 955 32.89 -15.65 36.24
N PHE A 956 31.72 -15.30 35.72
CA PHE A 956 30.94 -16.22 34.89
C PHE A 956 31.49 -16.22 33.47
N LEU A 957 31.86 -17.39 32.95
CA LEU A 957 32.40 -17.55 31.60
C LEU A 957 31.46 -18.40 30.76
N LEU A 958 31.19 -17.96 29.53
CA LEU A 958 30.49 -18.73 28.51
C LEU A 958 31.29 -18.69 27.20
N LYS A 959 31.76 -19.86 26.74
CA LYS A 959 32.68 -20.00 25.60
C LYS A 959 32.27 -21.17 24.73
N PHE A 960 32.32 -20.98 23.41
CA PHE A 960 32.03 -22.04 22.45
C PHE A 960 33.02 -22.07 21.29
N THR A 961 33.46 -23.26 20.88
CA THR A 961 34.44 -23.43 19.79
C THR A 961 33.82 -23.70 18.40
N GLY A 962 32.51 -23.85 18.31
CA GLY A 962 31.74 -23.99 17.07
C GLY A 962 30.93 -22.71 16.76
N ASP A 963 29.66 -22.85 16.37
CA ASP A 963 28.71 -21.75 16.19
C ASP A 963 27.40 -22.07 16.93
N LEU A 964 27.11 -21.30 17.99
CA LEU A 964 26.01 -21.55 18.93
C LEU A 964 25.13 -20.32 19.08
N TYR A 965 23.82 -20.50 18.91
CA TYR A 965 22.80 -19.48 19.17
C TYR A 965 22.10 -19.81 20.48
N ILE A 966 21.97 -18.83 21.38
CA ILE A 966 21.42 -19.03 22.72
C ILE A 966 20.16 -18.18 22.85
N GLU A 967 19.02 -18.85 23.06
CA GLU A 967 17.71 -18.23 23.28
C GLU A 967 17.56 -17.73 24.71
N GLN A 968 18.06 -18.51 25.66
CA GLN A 968 17.86 -18.22 27.07
C GLN A 968 19.07 -18.66 27.87
N LEU A 969 19.61 -17.75 28.68
CA LEU A 969 20.69 -17.97 29.63
C LEU A 969 20.23 -17.56 31.03
N THR A 970 20.06 -18.52 31.94
CA THR A 970 19.59 -18.23 33.31
C THR A 970 20.47 -18.85 34.38
N LEU A 971 20.65 -18.11 35.47
CA LEU A 971 21.26 -18.58 36.70
C LEU A 971 20.28 -18.32 37.87
N THR A 972 19.66 -19.37 38.40
CA THR A 972 18.51 -19.26 39.33
C THR A 972 18.66 -20.18 40.55
N ASN A 973 17.77 -20.05 41.54
CA ASN A 973 17.70 -20.89 42.75
C ASN A 973 16.74 -22.11 42.62
N HIS A 974 15.89 -22.13 41.60
CA HIS A 974 14.98 -23.25 41.27
C HIS A 974 15.13 -23.67 39.79
N PRO A 975 14.78 -24.92 39.42
CA PRO A 975 14.75 -25.39 38.04
C PRO A 975 13.85 -24.52 37.15
N LEU A 976 14.15 -24.46 35.85
CA LEU A 976 13.41 -23.61 34.91
C LEU A 976 11.90 -23.96 34.83
N GLU A 977 11.52 -25.22 35.05
CA GLU A 977 10.13 -25.68 34.98
C GLU A 977 9.21 -25.10 36.07
N ASP A 978 9.76 -24.71 37.23
CA ASP A 978 8.98 -24.20 38.37
C ASP A 978 8.53 -22.73 38.17
N TYR A 979 9.23 -21.98 37.31
CA TYR A 979 8.93 -20.58 36.97
C TYR A 979 7.93 -20.40 35.83
N LYS A 980 7.35 -21.49 35.31
CA LYS A 980 6.44 -21.44 34.18
C LYS A 980 5.07 -20.87 34.61
N LYS A 981 4.84 -19.60 34.31
CA LYS A 981 3.52 -18.96 34.38
C LYS A 981 2.78 -19.20 33.06
N GLU A 982 1.72 -20.00 33.09
CA GLU A 982 0.92 -20.29 31.89
C GLU A 982 -0.24 -19.30 31.84
N VAL A 983 -0.21 -18.36 30.89
CA VAL A 983 -1.31 -17.43 30.62
C VAL A 983 -1.94 -17.83 29.30
N SER A 984 -3.26 -17.88 29.21
CA SER A 984 -3.95 -18.11 27.94
C SER A 984 -5.10 -17.13 27.78
N THR A 985 -5.31 -16.69 26.55
CA THR A 985 -6.51 -15.92 26.19
C THR A 985 -7.19 -16.62 25.02
N LYS A 986 -8.53 -16.70 25.08
CA LYS A 986 -9.36 -17.35 24.06
C LYS A 986 -10.44 -16.36 23.63
N PHE A 987 -10.52 -16.10 22.33
CA PHE A 987 -11.64 -15.41 21.70
C PHE A 987 -12.35 -16.37 20.74
N GLU A 988 -13.65 -16.57 20.92
CA GLU A 988 -14.46 -17.47 20.11
C GLU A 988 -15.71 -16.74 19.61
N GLN A 989 -15.92 -16.75 18.30
CA GLN A 989 -17.12 -16.20 17.65
C GLN A 989 -17.81 -17.31 16.86
N THR A 990 -19.06 -17.60 17.23
CA THR A 990 -19.92 -18.57 16.54
C THR A 990 -21.25 -17.92 16.16
N ALA A 991 -22.10 -18.64 15.44
CA ALA A 991 -23.47 -18.19 15.18
C ALA A 991 -24.32 -18.07 16.46
N GLU A 992 -23.90 -18.70 17.56
CA GLU A 992 -24.66 -18.74 18.83
C GLU A 992 -24.15 -17.76 19.88
N HIS A 993 -22.85 -17.43 19.87
CA HIS A 993 -22.24 -16.59 20.91
C HIS A 993 -20.93 -15.92 20.49
N ILE A 994 -20.55 -14.88 21.24
CA ILE A 994 -19.21 -14.29 21.29
C ILE A 994 -18.65 -14.49 22.69
N LEU A 995 -17.48 -15.12 22.82
CA LEU A 995 -16.83 -15.49 24.08
C LEU A 995 -15.40 -14.94 24.10
N ALA A 996 -15.03 -14.27 25.19
CA ALA A 996 -13.66 -13.90 25.49
C ALA A 996 -13.29 -14.37 26.90
N VAL A 997 -12.20 -15.13 27.03
CA VAL A 997 -11.72 -15.67 28.32
C VAL A 997 -10.22 -15.47 28.43
N ALA A 998 -9.76 -15.06 29.61
CA ALA A 998 -8.38 -15.07 30.04
C ALA A 998 -8.21 -16.07 31.19
N GLU A 999 -7.15 -16.85 31.18
CA GLU A 999 -6.77 -17.81 32.22
C GLU A 999 -5.28 -17.64 32.56
N GLU A 1000 -4.96 -17.64 33.85
CA GLU A 1000 -3.60 -17.60 34.40
C GLU A 1000 -3.45 -18.76 35.38
N VAL A 1001 -2.47 -19.64 35.14
CA VAL A 1001 -2.05 -20.70 36.06
C VAL A 1001 -0.68 -20.33 36.62
N ASN A 1002 -0.64 -20.07 37.93
CA ASN A 1002 0.59 -19.83 38.66
C ASN A 1002 0.92 -21.03 39.56
N LYS A 1003 2.01 -21.74 39.21
CA LYS A 1003 2.47 -22.92 39.93
C LYS A 1003 3.20 -22.60 41.24
N ILE A 1004 3.79 -21.41 41.38
CA ILE A 1004 4.47 -20.94 42.59
C ILE A 1004 3.42 -20.56 43.65
N ASP A 1005 2.42 -19.77 43.26
CA ASP A 1005 1.37 -19.31 44.17
C ASP A 1005 0.26 -20.36 44.38
N HIS A 1006 0.32 -21.50 43.68
CA HIS A 1006 -0.74 -22.50 43.63
C HIS A 1006 -2.12 -21.90 43.29
N THR A 1007 -2.19 -20.97 42.33
CA THR A 1007 -3.44 -20.31 41.94
C THR A 1007 -3.79 -20.50 40.47
N ILE A 1008 -5.10 -20.62 40.20
CA ILE A 1008 -5.69 -20.55 38.87
C ILE A 1008 -6.68 -19.38 38.86
N LYS A 1009 -6.44 -18.39 38.01
CA LYS A 1009 -7.32 -17.23 37.82
C LYS A 1009 -7.96 -17.30 36.44
N THR A 1010 -9.27 -17.16 36.35
CA THR A 1010 -10.00 -17.05 35.08
C THR A 1010 -10.90 -15.84 35.09
N ALA A 1011 -10.98 -15.12 33.98
CA ALA A 1011 -11.91 -14.01 33.81
C ALA A 1011 -12.42 -13.97 32.38
N GLY A 1012 -13.67 -13.58 32.18
CA GLY A 1012 -14.22 -13.55 30.83
C GLY A 1012 -15.58 -12.89 30.71
N TRP A 1013 -16.01 -12.76 29.47
CA TRP A 1013 -17.36 -12.38 29.12
C TRP A 1013 -17.88 -13.25 27.97
N ILE A 1014 -19.20 -13.46 27.96
CA ILE A 1014 -19.92 -14.11 26.88
C ILE A 1014 -21.18 -13.32 26.55
N THR A 1015 -21.42 -13.14 25.27
CA THR A 1015 -22.65 -12.58 24.72
C THR A 1015 -23.36 -13.68 23.94
N THR A 1016 -24.61 -13.96 24.30
CA THR A 1016 -25.50 -14.88 23.58
C THR A 1016 -26.80 -14.15 23.22
N ALA A 1017 -27.68 -14.78 22.44
CA ALA A 1017 -29.02 -14.25 22.17
C ALA A 1017 -29.85 -14.03 23.44
N ASP A 1018 -29.54 -14.73 24.53
CA ASP A 1018 -30.26 -14.65 25.80
C ASP A 1018 -29.74 -13.52 26.71
N GLY A 1019 -28.54 -12.99 26.45
CA GLY A 1019 -27.96 -11.88 27.23
C GLY A 1019 -26.44 -11.86 27.32
N ASN A 1020 -25.93 -11.06 28.25
CA ASN A 1020 -24.49 -10.88 28.51
C ASN A 1020 -24.13 -11.42 29.89
N LYS A 1021 -23.03 -12.17 30.02
CA LYS A 1021 -22.47 -12.58 31.32
C LYS A 1021 -21.00 -12.18 31.38
N LEU A 1022 -20.60 -11.53 32.47
CA LEU A 1022 -19.22 -11.28 32.86
C LEU A 1022 -18.89 -12.11 34.10
N TRP A 1023 -17.70 -12.68 34.21
CA TRP A 1023 -17.27 -13.43 35.39
C TRP A 1023 -15.78 -13.33 35.65
N ALA A 1024 -15.41 -13.58 36.91
CA ALA A 1024 -14.04 -13.81 37.34
C ALA A 1024 -14.01 -14.92 38.40
N THR A 1025 -12.97 -15.73 38.41
CA THR A 1025 -12.74 -16.81 39.36
C THR A 1025 -11.28 -16.86 39.77
N ILE A 1026 -11.02 -17.07 41.06
CA ILE A 1026 -9.69 -17.44 41.57
C ILE A 1026 -9.83 -18.73 42.38
N THR A 1027 -9.00 -19.72 42.07
CA THR A 1027 -8.94 -21.01 42.73
C THR A 1027 -7.56 -21.23 43.30
N GLU A 1028 -7.45 -21.56 44.59
CA GLU A 1028 -6.22 -22.09 45.18
C GLU A 1028 -6.23 -23.62 45.06
N VAL A 1029 -5.09 -24.22 44.71
CA VAL A 1029 -4.92 -25.67 44.57
C VAL A 1029 -3.89 -26.22 45.54
N ASP A 1030 -4.00 -27.49 45.92
CA ASP A 1030 -2.97 -28.18 46.71
C ASP A 1030 -1.82 -28.72 45.82
N SER A 1031 -0.80 -29.31 46.43
CA SER A 1031 0.35 -29.92 45.75
C SER A 1031 0.00 -31.14 44.87
N LEU A 1032 -1.24 -31.64 44.93
CA LEU A 1032 -1.79 -32.68 44.06
C LEU A 1032 -2.76 -32.11 43.00
N GLY A 1033 -2.94 -30.78 42.94
CA GLY A 1033 -3.82 -30.10 42.00
C GLY A 1033 -5.30 -30.09 42.40
N ASN A 1034 -5.65 -30.51 43.62
CA ASN A 1034 -7.04 -30.46 44.09
C ASN A 1034 -7.40 -29.04 44.55
N ARG A 1035 -8.64 -28.62 44.28
CA ARG A 1035 -9.14 -27.28 44.65
C ARG A 1035 -9.31 -27.15 46.18
N VAL A 1036 -8.68 -26.14 46.77
CA VAL A 1036 -8.68 -25.85 48.22
C VAL A 1036 -9.68 -24.73 48.54
N THR A 1037 -9.58 -23.59 47.86
CA THR A 1037 -10.55 -22.49 47.96
C THR A 1037 -10.94 -22.00 46.56
N THR A 1038 -12.16 -21.51 46.38
CA THR A 1038 -12.61 -20.90 45.12
C THR A 1038 -13.43 -19.66 45.42
N HIS A 1039 -13.07 -18.52 44.83
CA HIS A 1039 -13.86 -17.30 44.83
C HIS A 1039 -14.34 -17.03 43.41
N GLU A 1040 -15.63 -16.77 43.24
CA GLU A 1040 -16.24 -16.44 41.96
C GLU A 1040 -17.07 -15.17 42.09
N SER A 1041 -17.00 -14.31 41.08
CA SER A 1041 -17.90 -13.19 40.90
C SER A 1041 -18.50 -13.25 39.49
N SER A 1042 -19.78 -12.90 39.37
CA SER A 1042 -20.45 -12.83 38.08
C SER A 1042 -21.46 -11.69 38.03
N PHE A 1043 -21.60 -11.11 36.83
CA PHE A 1043 -22.62 -10.12 36.49
C PHE A 1043 -23.34 -10.60 35.23
N HIS A 1044 -24.66 -10.61 35.24
CA HIS A 1044 -25.45 -11.15 34.14
C HIS A 1044 -26.65 -10.25 33.83
N VAL A 1045 -26.84 -9.98 32.54
CA VAL A 1045 -27.89 -9.12 32.00
C VAL A 1045 -28.66 -9.92 30.96
N THR A 1046 -29.94 -10.16 31.19
CA THR A 1046 -30.87 -10.77 30.24
C THR A 1046 -32.11 -9.91 30.04
N ALA A 1047 -32.96 -10.27 29.10
CA ALA A 1047 -34.27 -9.63 28.92
C ALA A 1047 -35.19 -9.76 30.15
N GLN A 1048 -34.94 -10.72 31.04
CA GLN A 1048 -35.79 -11.01 32.20
C GLN A 1048 -35.27 -10.38 33.49
N GLN A 1049 -33.95 -10.25 33.63
CA GLN A 1049 -33.33 -9.80 34.87
C GLN A 1049 -31.92 -9.25 34.67
N ILE A 1050 -31.48 -8.44 35.63
CA ILE A 1050 -30.09 -8.04 35.84
C ILE A 1050 -29.66 -8.54 37.22
N ASN A 1051 -28.54 -9.25 37.33
CA ASN A 1051 -28.05 -9.71 38.61
C ASN A 1051 -26.52 -9.68 38.73
N ALA A 1052 -26.04 -9.51 39.96
CA ALA A 1052 -24.64 -9.70 40.34
C ALA A 1052 -24.56 -10.66 41.51
N ILE A 1053 -23.68 -11.65 41.43
CA ILE A 1053 -23.50 -12.70 42.44
C ILE A 1053 -22.01 -12.87 42.72
N VAL A 1054 -21.66 -12.94 44.01
CA VAL A 1054 -20.33 -13.32 44.48
C VAL A 1054 -20.47 -14.56 45.35
N SER A 1055 -19.60 -15.55 45.13
CA SER A 1055 -19.53 -16.79 45.90
C SER A 1055 -18.10 -17.05 46.37
N ARG A 1056 -17.99 -17.64 47.56
CA ARG A 1056 -16.74 -18.19 48.10
C ARG A 1056 -16.99 -19.57 48.65
N ILE A 1057 -16.16 -20.53 48.24
CA ILE A 1057 -16.16 -21.89 48.73
C ILE A 1057 -14.84 -22.12 49.47
N ASP A 1058 -14.94 -22.35 50.78
CA ASP A 1058 -13.81 -22.71 51.63
C ASP A 1058 -13.91 -24.22 51.95
N LYS A 1059 -12.83 -24.98 51.71
CA LYS A 1059 -12.70 -26.37 52.18
C LYS A 1059 -11.89 -26.37 53.47
N ALA A 1060 -12.51 -26.75 54.58
CA ALA A 1060 -11.81 -26.96 55.85
C ALA A 1060 -11.92 -28.43 56.25
N GLU A 1061 -10.80 -29.05 56.63
CA GLU A 1061 -10.80 -30.34 57.30
C GLU A 1061 -10.94 -30.09 58.81
N ASP A 1062 -11.95 -30.67 59.45
CA ASP A 1062 -12.10 -30.56 60.89
C ASP A 1062 -11.15 -31.52 61.64
N ASP A 1063 -11.02 -31.35 62.96
CA ASP A 1063 -10.15 -32.19 63.81
C ASP A 1063 -10.55 -33.69 63.84
N LEU A 1064 -11.64 -34.07 63.17
CA LEU A 1064 -12.15 -35.44 63.02
C LEU A 1064 -11.95 -36.02 61.60
N GLY A 1065 -11.34 -35.27 60.68
CA GLY A 1065 -11.11 -35.68 59.29
C GLY A 1065 -12.37 -35.62 58.41
N ILE A 1066 -13.38 -34.85 58.82
CA ILE A 1066 -14.58 -34.58 58.03
C ILE A 1066 -14.30 -33.34 57.17
N ILE A 1067 -14.48 -33.48 55.86
CA ILE A 1067 -14.38 -32.36 54.92
C ILE A 1067 -15.67 -31.53 55.05
N ASP A 1068 -15.54 -30.32 55.56
CA ASP A 1068 -16.64 -29.38 55.75
C ASP A 1068 -16.57 -28.30 54.66
N HIS A 1069 -17.61 -28.18 53.84
CA HIS A 1069 -17.67 -27.18 52.78
C HIS A 1069 -18.48 -25.98 53.25
N THR A 1070 -17.82 -24.83 53.43
CA THR A 1070 -18.53 -23.58 53.70
C THR A 1070 -18.72 -22.81 52.40
N ILE A 1071 -19.97 -22.64 51.97
CA ILE A 1071 -20.36 -21.85 50.81
C ILE A 1071 -20.94 -20.53 51.30
N LYS A 1072 -20.25 -19.42 51.01
CA LYS A 1072 -20.73 -18.06 51.29
C LYS A 1072 -21.12 -17.42 49.97
N THR A 1073 -22.36 -16.96 49.87
CA THR A 1073 -22.91 -16.41 48.64
C THR A 1073 -23.65 -15.11 48.94
N ALA A 1074 -23.47 -14.09 48.11
CA ALA A 1074 -24.16 -12.81 48.24
C ALA A 1074 -24.44 -12.21 46.87
N GLY A 1075 -25.51 -11.43 46.74
CA GLY A 1075 -25.83 -10.81 45.47
C GLY A 1075 -27.12 -9.99 45.46
N TRP A 1076 -27.43 -9.48 44.29
CA TRP A 1076 -28.66 -8.77 44.00
C TRP A 1076 -29.24 -9.21 42.66
N ILE A 1077 -30.57 -9.16 42.54
CA ILE A 1077 -31.32 -9.46 41.33
C ILE A 1077 -32.37 -8.36 41.15
N THR A 1078 -32.42 -7.76 39.97
CA THR A 1078 -33.42 -6.79 39.53
C THR A 1078 -34.25 -7.42 38.41
N THR A 1079 -35.56 -7.52 38.60
CA THR A 1079 -36.53 -7.93 37.58
C THR A 1079 -37.56 -6.82 37.37
N ALA A 1080 -38.44 -6.98 36.37
CA ALA A 1080 -39.58 -6.07 36.18
C ALA A 1080 -40.51 -5.98 37.41
N ASP A 1081 -40.51 -7.02 38.26
CA ASP A 1081 -41.34 -7.11 39.46
C ASP A 1081 -40.65 -6.52 40.71
N GLY A 1082 -39.37 -6.14 40.63
CA GLY A 1082 -38.65 -5.44 41.70
C GLY A 1082 -37.20 -5.90 41.94
N ASN A 1083 -36.63 -5.44 43.05
CA ASN A 1083 -35.24 -5.70 43.44
C ASN A 1083 -35.17 -6.65 44.65
N LYS A 1084 -34.27 -7.64 44.59
CA LYS A 1084 -33.97 -8.56 45.71
C LYS A 1084 -32.47 -8.54 46.01
N LEU A 1085 -32.11 -8.27 47.26
CA LEU A 1085 -30.74 -8.38 47.78
C LEU A 1085 -30.69 -9.52 48.80
N TRP A 1086 -29.59 -10.30 48.82
CA TRP A 1086 -29.44 -11.43 49.73
C TRP A 1086 -27.97 -11.74 50.04
N ALA A 1087 -27.77 -12.41 51.18
CA ALA A 1087 -26.52 -13.05 51.56
C ALA A 1087 -26.83 -14.32 52.35
N THR A 1088 -26.17 -15.43 52.01
CA THR A 1088 -26.38 -16.76 52.62
C THR A 1088 -25.03 -17.42 52.93
N ILE A 1089 -25.02 -18.22 53.99
CA ILE A 1089 -23.89 -19.06 54.38
C ILE A 1089 -24.45 -20.47 54.57
N ASP A 1090 -24.07 -21.38 53.68
CA ASP A 1090 -24.45 -22.78 53.72
C ASP A 1090 -23.24 -23.61 54.13
N ARG A 1091 -23.46 -24.59 55.01
CA ARG A 1091 -22.44 -25.53 55.49
C ARG A 1091 -22.87 -26.91 55.00
N VAL A 1092 -22.08 -27.51 54.10
CA VAL A 1092 -22.43 -28.72 53.32
C VAL A 1092 -21.54 -29.89 53.72
#